data_AF-A0A803NUY3-F1
#
_entry.id   AF-A0A803NUY3-F1
#
_cell.length_a   1.000
_cell.length_b   1.000
_cell.length_c   1.000
_cell.angle_alpha   90.00
_cell.angle_beta   90.00
_cell.angle_gamma   90.00
#
_symmetry.space_group_name_H-M   'P 1'
#
loop_
_entity.id
_entity.type
_entity.pdbx_description
1 polymer ?
#
loop_
_entity_poly.entity_id
_entity_poly.type
_entity_poly.pdbx_seq_one_letter_code
_entity_poly.pdbx_strand_id
1 'polypeptide(L)'
;MFLLRYDPCNNSYSQDLEGSGLICSSVDILPTEFAKEASQHFGDILSEFVGYLASTIDIKQLPSHLRRACIAHRGVLTSLYEYIPRMLKSDTEEISENPENSQSNKKKYNILVSLSGHLFDKFLINEALDIIEAAGGSFHLVKCQVGQSSKAMSYSELEVGADDKAVLDQIIDSLTSIAKPNENNGFLDNQTNKLSLIIGKVQEMETEKENRTTERKTGVLILGAGRVCQPAAKLLASIGTNSSPQWYKTFLQDDSEELNDVHVIVASLYLKDAEETIEGIPNATAVQLDVQDHVSLFNYISQVEVVISLLPPSCHIIVANACLELKRHLVTASYVDNSVSMLDEKAKDAGITILGEMGLDPGIDHMMAMKMINQAHVRKGKIRSFNSYCGGLPSPAAANNPLAYKFSWNPAGAIRAGRNPATYKSNGKIIHVDGEDLYDSAERLRIPDLPAFALECLPNRNSLVYGDLYGIANEASTIFRGTLRYEGFGEIMGTLARIGLFNTEHHPLLKDGKRPTFRALLLELLKINDDGCLKREEDIAERIFRLGYCKEKLTAVKAAKTIIFLGLNEETEVHVSCQSAFDVSCLRMEERLAYSSTEQDMVLLHHEVEVDFPGDQQHTEKHIATLLEFGKTENGNTITAMALTVGIPAAIGALLILGNKIKTRGVLRPILPEVYVPALDILQAYGFKLIEKTE
;
A
#
# COMPACT_ATOMS: atom_id res chain seq x y z
N MET A 1 -10.32 0.94 26.91
CA MET A 1 -11.05 2.05 27.55
C MET A 1 -10.95 1.84 29.05
N PHE A 2 -10.33 2.76 29.78
CA PHE A 2 -10.24 2.73 31.24
C PHE A 2 -11.27 3.68 31.81
N LEU A 3 -12.24 3.14 32.56
CA LEU A 3 -13.22 3.92 33.30
C LEU A 3 -12.80 3.98 34.77
N LEU A 4 -12.71 5.18 35.33
CA LEU A 4 -12.39 5.41 36.72
C LEU A 4 -13.25 6.55 37.27
N ARG A 5 -13.72 6.42 38.51
CA ARG A 5 -14.45 7.46 39.23
C ARG A 5 -13.49 8.20 40.17
N TYR A 6 -13.31 9.49 39.92
CA TYR A 6 -12.50 10.42 40.72
C TYR A 6 -13.39 11.23 41.66
N ASP A 7 -13.13 11.16 42.96
CA ASP A 7 -13.82 12.00 43.96
C ASP A 7 -12.95 13.21 44.33
N PRO A 8 -13.33 14.43 43.91
CA PRO A 8 -12.54 15.64 44.16
C PRO A 8 -12.59 16.10 45.62
N CYS A 9 -13.57 15.64 46.42
CA CYS A 9 -13.70 16.06 47.82
C CYS A 9 -12.67 15.40 48.74
N ASN A 10 -12.24 14.19 48.41
CA ASN A 10 -11.26 13.42 49.19
C ASN A 10 -10.01 13.02 48.36
N ASN A 11 -9.94 13.45 47.10
CA ASN A 11 -8.84 13.16 46.17
C ASN A 11 -8.56 11.66 46.01
N SER A 12 -9.61 10.86 45.84
CA SER A 12 -9.52 9.40 45.70
C SER A 12 -10.01 8.91 44.34
N TYR A 13 -9.52 7.74 43.93
CA TYR A 13 -9.87 7.07 42.68
C TYR A 13 -10.49 5.70 42.98
N SER A 14 -11.56 5.37 42.27
CA SER A 14 -12.24 4.07 42.34
C SER A 14 -12.49 3.54 40.93
N GLN A 15 -12.49 2.21 40.78
CA GLN A 15 -12.74 1.54 39.49
C GLN A 15 -14.23 1.18 39.28
N ASP A 16 -15.09 1.55 40.22
CA ASP A 16 -16.53 1.39 40.12
C ASP A 16 -17.21 2.63 39.51
N LEU A 17 -18.43 2.43 39.02
CA LEU A 17 -19.29 3.49 38.45
C LEU A 17 -20.31 4.01 39.48
N GLU A 18 -20.31 3.49 40.71
CA GLU A 18 -21.35 3.75 41.71
C GLU A 18 -20.86 4.69 42.83
N GLY A 19 -21.46 5.87 42.91
CA GLY A 19 -21.28 6.81 44.03
C GLY A 19 -20.99 8.24 43.57
N SER A 20 -20.70 9.12 44.51
CA SER A 20 -20.40 10.53 44.24
C SER A 20 -19.00 10.69 43.62
N GLY A 21 -18.87 11.50 42.57
CA GLY A 21 -17.59 11.75 41.89
C GLY A 21 -17.72 12.02 40.39
N LEU A 22 -16.59 12.26 39.73
CA LEU A 22 -16.44 12.43 38.30
C LEU A 22 -16.09 11.08 37.66
N ILE A 23 -16.90 10.59 36.74
CA ILE A 23 -16.55 9.42 35.93
C ILE A 23 -15.63 9.89 34.80
N CYS A 24 -14.38 9.46 34.85
CA CYS A 24 -13.37 9.70 33.83
C CYS A 24 -13.24 8.44 32.96
N SER A 25 -13.48 8.60 31.66
CA SER A 25 -13.23 7.56 30.67
C SER A 25 -11.99 7.95 29.85
N SER A 26 -10.90 7.20 29.99
CA SER A 26 -9.74 7.31 29.11
C SER A 26 -9.87 6.31 27.96
N VAL A 27 -9.81 6.82 26.73
CA VAL A 27 -9.69 6.00 25.52
C VAL A 27 -8.20 5.87 25.21
N ASP A 28 -7.59 4.78 25.69
CA ASP A 28 -6.14 4.56 25.62
C ASP A 28 -5.61 4.22 24.22
N ILE A 29 -6.48 4.10 23.23
CA ILE A 29 -6.13 3.78 21.84
C ILE A 29 -6.96 4.67 20.92
N LEU A 30 -6.55 5.92 20.76
CA LEU A 30 -6.96 6.73 19.61
C LEU A 30 -5.84 6.61 18.56
N PRO A 31 -6.14 6.39 17.27
CA PRO A 31 -5.14 6.17 16.21
C PRO A 31 -4.28 7.41 15.89
N THR A 32 -4.40 8.49 16.65
CA THR A 32 -3.59 9.70 16.56
C THR A 32 -3.47 10.30 17.94
N GLU A 33 -2.31 10.13 18.58
CA GLU A 33 -1.94 10.98 19.71
C GLU A 33 -1.79 12.41 19.16
N PHE A 34 -2.68 13.32 19.57
CA PHE A 34 -2.53 14.73 19.23
C PHE A 34 -1.19 15.23 19.79
N ALA A 35 -0.52 16.12 19.04
CA ALA A 35 0.68 16.78 19.53
C ALA A 35 0.41 17.40 20.90
N LYS A 36 1.36 17.29 21.84
CA LYS A 36 1.23 17.77 23.22
C LYS A 36 0.72 19.22 23.26
N GLU A 37 1.16 20.05 22.32
CA GLU A 37 0.78 21.44 22.15
C GLU A 37 -0.71 21.59 21.81
N ALA A 38 -1.27 20.71 20.97
CA ALA A 38 -2.70 20.71 20.63
C ALA A 38 -3.55 20.25 21.82
N SER A 39 -3.11 19.22 22.56
CA SER A 39 -3.78 18.77 23.77
C SER A 39 -3.74 19.83 24.87
N GLN A 40 -2.59 20.50 25.05
CA GLN A 40 -2.45 21.61 25.99
C GLN A 40 -3.34 22.78 25.57
N HIS A 41 -3.32 23.17 24.30
CA HIS A 41 -4.15 24.27 23.79
C HIS A 41 -5.64 23.99 23.97
N PHE A 42 -6.09 22.77 23.67
CA PHE A 42 -7.46 22.36 23.94
C PHE A 42 -7.79 22.40 25.44
N GLY A 43 -6.88 21.90 26.29
CA GLY A 43 -7.02 21.95 27.74
C GLY A 43 -7.10 23.37 28.29
N ASP A 44 -6.27 24.28 27.79
CA ASP A 44 -6.24 25.69 28.18
C ASP A 44 -7.57 26.37 27.82
N ILE A 45 -8.08 26.16 26.59
CA ILE A 45 -9.40 26.66 26.18
C ILE A 45 -10.51 26.05 27.04
N LEU A 46 -10.49 24.73 27.27
CA LEU A 46 -11.51 24.04 28.06
C LEU A 46 -11.53 24.54 29.50
N SER A 47 -10.37 24.89 30.07
CA SER A 47 -10.23 25.36 31.45
C SER A 47 -11.05 26.63 31.72
N GLU A 48 -11.19 27.52 30.73
CA GLU A 48 -12.01 28.74 30.83
C GLU A 48 -13.51 28.42 31.01
N PHE A 49 -13.93 27.23 30.56
CA PHE A 49 -15.31 26.78 30.64
C PHE A 49 -15.62 25.95 31.90
N VAL A 50 -14.60 25.47 32.62
CA VAL A 50 -14.76 24.61 33.81
C VAL A 50 -15.55 25.31 34.92
N GLY A 51 -15.34 26.61 35.11
CA GLY A 51 -16.10 27.40 36.09
C GLY A 51 -17.60 27.42 35.81
N TYR A 52 -17.99 27.54 34.53
CA TYR A 52 -19.39 27.47 34.12
C TYR A 52 -19.95 26.06 34.29
N LEU A 53 -19.20 25.02 33.91
CA LEU A 53 -19.61 23.62 34.09
C LEU A 53 -19.85 23.26 35.58
N ALA A 54 -19.01 23.77 36.47
CA ALA A 54 -19.08 23.47 37.90
C ALA A 54 -20.20 24.23 38.63
N SER A 55 -20.59 25.42 38.16
CA SER A 55 -21.51 26.32 38.87
C SER A 55 -22.92 26.40 38.28
N THR A 56 -23.12 25.92 37.04
CA THR A 56 -24.38 26.15 36.33
C THR A 56 -25.47 25.16 36.73
N ILE A 57 -26.52 25.68 37.36
CA ILE A 57 -27.72 24.93 37.78
C ILE A 57 -28.79 24.89 36.68
N ASP A 58 -28.84 25.92 35.84
CA ASP A 58 -29.77 26.06 34.71
C ASP A 58 -29.00 26.00 33.39
N ILE A 59 -29.28 24.96 32.59
CA ILE A 59 -28.64 24.72 31.31
C ILE A 59 -28.70 25.91 30.34
N LYS A 60 -29.70 26.80 30.46
CA LYS A 60 -29.81 28.00 29.61
C LYS A 60 -28.69 29.00 29.83
N GLN A 61 -28.07 28.98 31.01
CA GLN A 61 -26.97 29.86 31.41
C GLN A 61 -25.60 29.33 30.98
N LEU A 62 -25.53 28.09 30.47
CA LEU A 62 -24.28 27.58 29.88
C LEU A 62 -23.94 28.37 28.62
N PRO A 63 -22.64 28.64 28.39
CA PRO A 63 -22.15 29.10 27.10
C PRO A 63 -22.69 28.23 25.97
N SER A 64 -23.04 28.84 24.83
CA SER A 64 -23.74 28.15 23.74
C SER A 64 -23.04 26.88 23.26
N HIS A 65 -21.70 26.85 23.27
CA HIS A 65 -20.88 25.69 22.96
C HIS A 65 -21.14 24.52 23.92
N LEU A 66 -21.11 24.77 25.23
CA LEU A 66 -21.38 23.76 26.26
C LEU A 66 -22.84 23.33 26.29
N ARG A 67 -23.76 24.28 26.08
CA ARG A 67 -25.19 23.98 26.01
C ARG A 67 -25.52 23.03 24.87
N ARG A 68 -24.90 23.23 23.70
CA ARG A 68 -25.07 22.32 22.56
C ARG A 68 -24.41 20.97 22.78
N ALA A 69 -23.29 20.90 23.50
CA ALA A 69 -22.59 19.66 23.82
C ALA A 69 -23.24 18.86 24.98
N CYS A 70 -24.21 19.44 25.70
CA CYS A 70 -24.85 18.80 26.84
C CYS A 70 -25.94 17.81 26.37
N ILE A 71 -25.62 16.52 26.40
CA ILE A 71 -26.52 15.44 25.96
C ILE A 71 -27.69 15.25 26.94
N ALA A 72 -27.42 15.27 28.24
CA ALA A 72 -28.42 15.11 29.29
C ALA A 72 -28.19 16.10 30.45
N HIS A 73 -29.28 16.61 31.01
CA HIS A 73 -29.28 17.47 32.19
C HIS A 73 -30.35 16.99 33.18
N ARG A 74 -29.97 16.81 34.45
CA ARG A 74 -30.84 16.28 35.53
C ARG A 74 -31.55 14.98 35.17
N GLY A 75 -30.85 14.09 34.47
CA GLY A 75 -31.36 12.77 34.09
C GLY A 75 -32.35 12.79 32.93
N VAL A 76 -32.56 13.94 32.27
CA VAL A 76 -33.39 14.06 31.07
C VAL A 76 -32.53 14.50 29.90
N LEU A 77 -32.77 13.94 28.72
CA LEU A 77 -32.11 14.36 27.48
C LEU A 77 -32.48 15.81 27.18
N THR A 78 -31.51 16.57 26.67
CA THR A 78 -31.78 17.93 26.20
C THR A 78 -32.43 17.86 24.82
N SER A 79 -33.14 18.92 24.43
CA SER A 79 -34.00 18.92 23.23
C SER A 79 -33.30 18.51 21.94
N LEU A 80 -31.99 18.76 21.81
CA LEU A 80 -31.20 18.35 20.63
C LEU A 80 -30.95 16.84 20.55
N TYR A 81 -31.12 16.11 21.66
CA TYR A 81 -30.78 14.69 21.78
C TYR A 81 -31.98 13.81 22.12
N GLU A 82 -33.21 14.35 22.07
CA GLU A 82 -34.46 13.60 22.27
C GLU A 82 -34.67 12.48 21.23
N TYR A 83 -33.88 12.45 20.16
CA TYR A 83 -33.86 11.36 19.17
C TYR A 83 -33.19 10.08 19.69
N ILE A 84 -32.31 10.15 20.69
CA ILE A 84 -31.51 9.01 21.17
C ILE A 84 -32.37 7.81 21.60
N PRO A 85 -33.46 7.97 22.39
CA PRO A 85 -34.30 6.84 22.80
C PRO A 85 -35.06 6.22 21.63
N ARG A 86 -35.30 6.99 20.54
CA ARG A 86 -35.90 6.46 19.31
C ARG A 86 -34.91 5.57 18.56
N MET A 87 -33.66 5.99 18.43
CA MET A 87 -32.58 5.17 17.83
C MET A 87 -32.32 3.89 18.62
N LEU A 88 -32.31 3.96 19.95
CA LEU A 88 -32.13 2.76 20.78
C LEU A 88 -33.29 1.76 20.61
N LYS A 89 -34.50 2.23 20.31
CA LYS A 89 -35.65 1.35 20.04
C LYS A 89 -35.59 0.73 18.64
N SER A 90 -35.15 1.47 17.61
CA SER A 90 -34.98 0.89 16.26
C SER A 90 -33.96 -0.24 16.26
N ASP A 91 -32.86 -0.12 17.03
CA ASP A 91 -31.85 -1.19 17.15
C ASP A 91 -32.38 -2.41 17.93
N THR A 92 -33.38 -2.23 18.81
CA THR A 92 -33.96 -3.35 19.57
C THR A 92 -35.00 -4.12 18.77
N GLU A 93 -35.71 -3.46 17.84
CA GLU A 93 -36.65 -4.13 16.93
C GLU A 93 -35.91 -5.05 15.94
N GLU A 94 -34.70 -4.68 15.48
CA GLU A 94 -33.86 -5.51 14.59
C GLU A 94 -33.28 -6.79 15.22
N ILE A 95 -33.19 -6.85 16.56
CA ILE A 95 -32.68 -8.05 17.27
C ILE A 95 -33.81 -9.05 17.59
N SER A 96 -35.08 -8.66 17.39
CA SER A 96 -36.26 -9.43 17.82
C SER A 96 -37.04 -10.13 16.70
N GLU A 97 -36.46 -10.37 15.53
CA GLU A 97 -37.07 -11.24 14.51
C GLU A 97 -36.81 -12.73 14.83
N ASN A 98 -37.59 -13.27 15.78
CA ASN A 98 -37.89 -14.70 15.81
C ASN A 98 -38.83 -15.04 14.64
N PRO A 99 -38.55 -16.09 13.82
CA PRO A 99 -39.30 -16.36 12.60
C PRO A 99 -40.60 -17.15 12.85
N GLU A 100 -41.38 -16.80 13.87
CA GLU A 100 -42.72 -17.37 14.06
C GLU A 100 -43.72 -16.30 14.55
N ASN A 101 -44.72 -16.03 13.70
CA ASN A 101 -45.93 -15.22 13.88
C ASN A 101 -45.82 -13.68 13.86
N SER A 102 -45.93 -13.09 12.66
CA SER A 102 -47.13 -12.29 12.30
C SER A 102 -47.08 -11.84 10.83
N GLN A 103 -48.09 -12.26 10.06
CA GLN A 103 -48.37 -11.75 8.72
C GLN A 103 -48.82 -10.28 8.78
N SER A 104 -48.02 -9.39 8.19
CA SER A 104 -48.57 -8.27 7.43
C SER A 104 -47.72 -8.02 6.19
N ASN A 105 -48.16 -8.55 5.05
CA ASN A 105 -47.64 -8.19 3.72
C ASN A 105 -48.00 -6.72 3.43
N LYS A 106 -47.20 -5.77 3.93
CA LYS A 106 -47.17 -4.41 3.38
C LYS A 106 -45.90 -4.29 2.54
N LYS A 107 -46.06 -4.09 1.23
CA LYS A 107 -44.94 -3.77 0.33
C LYS A 107 -44.33 -2.45 0.80
N LYS A 108 -43.09 -2.46 1.29
CA LYS A 108 -42.32 -1.24 1.57
C LYS A 108 -41.76 -0.70 0.25
N TYR A 109 -42.02 0.57 -0.06
CA TYR A 109 -41.51 1.25 -1.23
C TYR A 109 -40.34 2.13 -0.82
N ASN A 110 -39.17 1.95 -1.45
CA ASN A 110 -37.98 2.76 -1.18
C ASN A 110 -37.50 3.50 -2.43
N ILE A 111 -36.93 4.69 -2.25
CA ILE A 111 -36.34 5.50 -3.31
C ILE A 111 -35.10 6.22 -2.81
N LEU A 112 -34.07 6.31 -3.65
CA LEU A 112 -32.86 7.07 -3.34
C LEU A 112 -33.04 8.54 -3.73
N VAL A 113 -32.82 9.44 -2.78
CA VAL A 113 -32.93 10.88 -2.93
C VAL A 113 -31.56 11.52 -2.67
N SER A 114 -31.02 12.20 -3.66
CA SER A 114 -29.78 12.99 -3.53
C SER A 114 -30.11 14.46 -3.32
N LEU A 115 -29.66 15.00 -2.19
CA LEU A 115 -29.74 16.40 -1.81
C LEU A 115 -28.38 17.06 -1.99
N SER A 116 -28.35 18.23 -2.61
CA SER A 116 -27.13 19.05 -2.74
C SER A 116 -27.46 20.52 -2.48
N GLY A 117 -26.67 21.19 -1.65
CA GLY A 117 -27.02 22.52 -1.15
C GLY A 117 -26.18 22.98 0.02
N HIS A 118 -26.50 24.13 0.59
CA HIS A 118 -26.05 24.51 1.93
C HIS A 118 -26.84 23.74 3.01
N LEU A 119 -26.75 22.41 2.97
CA LEU A 119 -27.62 21.48 3.69
C LEU A 119 -27.60 21.71 5.21
N PHE A 120 -26.40 21.97 5.75
CA PHE A 120 -26.18 22.14 7.20
C PHE A 120 -26.21 23.62 7.61
N ASP A 121 -25.57 24.51 6.86
CA ASP A 121 -25.51 25.95 7.20
C ASP A 121 -26.90 26.60 7.25
N LYS A 122 -27.83 26.11 6.43
CA LYS A 122 -29.21 26.62 6.35
C LYS A 122 -30.24 25.65 6.93
N PHE A 123 -29.80 24.58 7.61
CA PHE A 123 -30.66 23.55 8.20
C PHE A 123 -31.62 22.86 7.21
N LEU A 124 -31.33 22.95 5.92
CA LEU A 124 -32.18 22.39 4.86
C LEU A 124 -32.24 20.86 4.90
N ILE A 125 -31.20 20.20 5.44
CA ILE A 125 -31.24 18.75 5.67
C ILE A 125 -32.30 18.39 6.72
N ASN A 126 -32.42 19.17 7.80
CA ASN A 126 -33.41 18.90 8.84
C ASN A 126 -34.82 19.11 8.28
N GLU A 127 -35.03 20.17 7.49
CA GLU A 127 -36.32 20.43 6.84
C GLU A 127 -36.73 19.28 5.89
N ALA A 128 -35.78 18.72 5.14
CA ALA A 128 -36.01 17.55 4.30
C ALA A 128 -36.36 16.30 5.11
N LEU A 129 -35.65 16.04 6.21
CA LEU A 129 -35.93 14.90 7.09
C LEU A 129 -37.27 15.05 7.81
N ASP A 130 -37.61 16.24 8.28
CA ASP A 130 -38.88 16.55 8.93
C ASP A 130 -40.07 16.31 7.98
N ILE A 131 -39.92 16.63 6.68
CA ILE A 131 -40.94 16.33 5.66
C ILE A 131 -41.16 14.83 5.49
N ILE A 132 -40.07 14.06 5.44
CA ILE A 132 -40.14 12.60 5.32
C ILE A 132 -40.87 12.03 6.54
N GLU A 133 -40.49 12.46 7.76
CA GLU A 133 -41.12 12.00 8.99
C GLU A 133 -42.59 12.42 9.10
N ALA A 134 -42.93 13.67 8.77
CA ALA A 134 -44.29 14.20 8.89
C ALA A 134 -45.29 13.52 7.94
N ALA A 135 -44.82 13.03 6.79
CA ALA A 135 -45.60 12.25 5.84
C ALA A 135 -45.71 10.76 6.22
N GLY A 136 -45.02 10.32 7.29
CA GLY A 136 -45.00 8.91 7.71
C GLY A 136 -43.99 8.04 6.94
N GLY A 137 -42.99 8.66 6.30
CA GLY A 137 -41.88 7.95 5.67
C GLY A 137 -40.73 7.67 6.64
N SER A 138 -39.93 6.66 6.31
CA SER A 138 -38.64 6.37 6.93
C SER A 138 -37.49 6.89 6.06
N PHE A 139 -36.33 7.15 6.64
CA PHE A 139 -35.13 7.45 5.86
C PHE A 139 -33.89 6.77 6.44
N HIS A 140 -32.93 6.49 5.57
CA HIS A 140 -31.60 6.00 5.91
C HIS A 140 -30.54 6.85 5.19
N LEU A 141 -29.54 7.34 5.92
CA LEU A 141 -28.47 8.15 5.35
C LEU A 141 -27.40 7.25 4.72
N VAL A 142 -27.38 7.21 3.39
CA VAL A 142 -26.46 6.35 2.62
C VAL A 142 -25.07 6.98 2.50
N LYS A 143 -25.01 8.29 2.26
CA LYS A 143 -23.76 9.03 2.10
C LYS A 143 -23.93 10.49 2.48
N CYS A 144 -22.96 11.08 3.16
CA CYS A 144 -22.95 12.50 3.46
C CYS A 144 -21.56 13.10 3.29
N GLN A 145 -21.46 14.19 2.55
CA GLN A 145 -20.25 15.00 2.42
C GLN A 145 -20.57 16.44 2.81
N VAL A 146 -19.94 16.91 3.89
CA VAL A 146 -20.15 18.26 4.43
C VAL A 146 -19.13 19.22 3.79
N GLY A 147 -19.62 20.35 3.28
CA GLY A 147 -18.76 21.40 2.77
C GLY A 147 -17.83 21.94 3.86
N GLN A 148 -16.54 22.08 3.57
CA GLN A 148 -15.51 22.49 4.55
C GLN A 148 -15.51 24.00 4.88
N SER A 149 -16.51 24.75 4.40
CA SER A 149 -16.69 26.17 4.71
C SER A 149 -18.14 26.59 4.49
N SER A 150 -18.55 27.72 5.06
CA SER A 150 -19.90 28.29 4.92
C SER A 150 -20.28 28.70 3.49
N LYS A 151 -19.35 28.60 2.54
CA LYS A 151 -19.56 28.86 1.11
C LYS A 151 -19.54 27.58 0.26
N ALA A 152 -19.14 26.45 0.84
CA ALA A 152 -19.03 25.18 0.13
C ALA A 152 -20.35 24.40 0.19
N MET A 153 -20.72 23.77 -0.92
CA MET A 153 -21.93 22.94 -1.00
C MET A 153 -21.71 21.62 -0.26
N SER A 154 -22.76 21.16 0.40
CA SER A 154 -22.84 19.84 1.03
C SER A 154 -23.69 18.91 0.16
N TYR A 155 -23.40 17.62 0.24
CA TYR A 155 -24.07 16.56 -0.50
C TYR A 155 -24.56 15.47 0.45
N SER A 156 -25.77 14.98 0.25
CA SER A 156 -26.36 13.91 1.06
C SER A 156 -27.18 12.97 0.18
N GLU A 157 -27.00 11.67 0.33
CA GLU A 157 -27.86 10.63 -0.25
C GLU A 157 -28.68 9.99 0.85
N LEU A 158 -29.99 10.02 0.68
CA LEU A 158 -30.98 9.45 1.59
C LEU A 158 -31.74 8.35 0.86
N GLU A 159 -31.78 7.15 1.42
CA GLU A 159 -32.80 6.16 1.05
C GLU A 159 -34.08 6.51 1.81
N VAL A 160 -35.16 6.81 1.10
CA VAL A 160 -36.47 7.20 1.66
C VAL A 160 -37.46 6.08 1.42
N GLY A 161 -38.10 5.60 2.48
CA GLY A 161 -39.05 4.50 2.46
C GLY A 161 -40.45 4.93 2.90
N ALA A 162 -41.49 4.28 2.37
CA ALA A 162 -42.87 4.40 2.86
C ALA A 162 -43.64 3.08 2.69
N ASP A 163 -44.66 2.89 3.52
CA ASP A 163 -45.56 1.72 3.47
C ASP A 163 -46.53 1.76 2.27
N ASP A 164 -46.69 2.92 1.63
CA ASP A 164 -47.64 3.16 0.54
C ASP A 164 -46.99 4.05 -0.53
N LYS A 165 -47.23 3.72 -1.81
CA LYS A 165 -46.65 4.43 -2.95
C LYS A 165 -47.13 5.88 -3.06
N ALA A 166 -48.39 6.17 -2.73
CA ALA A 166 -48.91 7.54 -2.75
C ALA A 166 -48.28 8.40 -1.66
N VAL A 167 -47.95 7.81 -0.50
CA VAL A 167 -47.18 8.49 0.56
C VAL A 167 -45.75 8.77 0.09
N LEU A 168 -45.09 7.80 -0.56
CA LEU A 168 -43.76 8.00 -1.11
C LEU A 168 -43.76 9.12 -2.18
N ASP A 169 -44.73 9.10 -3.10
CA ASP A 169 -44.87 10.14 -4.13
C ASP A 169 -45.13 11.51 -3.50
N GLN A 170 -45.95 11.60 -2.44
CA GLN A 170 -46.18 12.83 -1.69
C GLN A 170 -44.90 13.37 -1.02
N ILE A 171 -44.08 12.49 -0.45
CA ILE A 171 -42.78 12.85 0.14
C ILE A 171 -41.87 13.45 -0.94
N ILE A 172 -41.80 12.79 -2.09
CA ILE A 172 -40.97 13.23 -3.22
C ILE A 172 -41.43 14.57 -3.79
N ASP A 173 -42.74 14.77 -3.94
CA ASP A 173 -43.31 16.05 -4.39
C ASP A 173 -42.99 17.18 -3.40
N SER A 174 -43.07 16.90 -2.10
CA SER A 174 -42.76 17.87 -1.04
C SER A 174 -41.28 18.25 -1.01
N LEU A 175 -40.38 17.26 -1.11
CA LEU A 175 -38.93 17.48 -1.22
C LEU A 175 -38.56 18.25 -2.50
N THR A 176 -39.27 17.99 -3.61
CA THR A 176 -39.09 18.71 -4.87
C THR A 176 -39.56 20.16 -4.77
N SER A 177 -40.61 20.45 -4.00
CA SER A 177 -41.11 21.81 -3.78
C SER A 177 -40.15 22.68 -2.97
N ILE A 178 -39.38 22.12 -2.03
CA ILE A 178 -38.31 22.85 -1.35
C ILE A 178 -37.18 23.19 -2.33
N ALA A 179 -36.87 22.28 -3.25
CA ALA A 179 -35.84 22.49 -4.26
C ALA A 179 -36.23 23.55 -5.33
N LYS A 180 -37.53 23.87 -5.48
CA LYS A 180 -38.05 24.89 -6.41
C LYS A 180 -39.14 25.75 -5.76
N PRO A 181 -38.78 26.79 -4.98
CA PRO A 181 -39.80 27.71 -4.48
C PRO A 181 -40.43 28.48 -5.65
N ASN A 182 -41.76 28.43 -5.77
CA ASN A 182 -42.53 29.10 -6.84
C ASN A 182 -42.15 30.58 -6.99
N GLU A 183 -41.84 30.99 -8.23
CA GLU A 183 -41.75 32.37 -8.69
C GLU A 183 -43.14 33.03 -8.61
N ASN A 184 -43.58 33.50 -7.43
CA ASN A 184 -44.80 34.31 -7.36
C ASN A 184 -44.91 35.25 -6.14
N ASN A 185 -43.79 35.72 -5.60
CA ASN A 185 -43.78 36.94 -4.79
C ASN A 185 -42.60 37.81 -5.22
N GLY A 186 -42.91 38.87 -5.95
CA GLY A 186 -41.92 39.85 -6.39
C GLY A 186 -41.32 40.58 -5.19
N PHE A 187 -39.99 40.52 -5.07
CA PHE A 187 -39.06 41.66 -4.93
C PHE A 187 -37.64 41.07 -4.77
N LEU A 188 -36.70 41.65 -5.51
CA LEU A 188 -35.31 41.20 -5.67
C LEU A 188 -34.53 41.10 -4.34
N ASP A 189 -33.87 39.96 -4.10
CA ASP A 189 -32.45 39.94 -3.69
C ASP A 189 -31.76 38.66 -4.20
N ASN A 190 -30.63 38.82 -4.88
CA ASN A 190 -30.11 37.87 -5.88
C ASN A 190 -29.02 36.93 -5.30
N GLN A 191 -29.29 36.28 -4.17
CA GLN A 191 -28.47 35.19 -3.58
C GLN A 191 -29.29 34.14 -2.78
N THR A 192 -30.49 33.80 -3.23
CA THR A 192 -31.40 32.91 -2.49
C THR A 192 -31.27 31.43 -2.90
N ASN A 193 -30.93 30.59 -1.91
CA ASN A 193 -31.10 29.13 -1.78
C ASN A 193 -31.10 28.27 -3.06
N LYS A 194 -29.91 27.81 -3.47
CA LYS A 194 -29.78 26.64 -4.38
C LYS A 194 -29.80 25.35 -3.54
N LEU A 195 -30.99 24.78 -3.35
CA LEU A 195 -31.10 23.36 -3.04
C LEU A 195 -31.41 22.64 -4.35
N SER A 196 -30.54 21.72 -4.76
CA SER A 196 -30.76 20.87 -5.92
C SER A 196 -31.05 19.45 -5.46
N LEU A 197 -32.20 18.93 -5.90
CA LEU A 197 -32.66 17.56 -5.66
C LEU A 197 -32.47 16.75 -6.94
N ILE A 198 -31.84 15.57 -6.82
CA ILE A 198 -31.79 14.57 -7.88
C ILE A 198 -32.45 13.31 -7.31
N ILE A 199 -33.52 12.84 -7.96
CA ILE A 199 -34.26 11.66 -7.54
C ILE A 199 -33.80 10.47 -8.39
N GLY A 200 -33.33 9.39 -7.75
CA GLY A 200 -32.99 8.13 -8.41
C GLY A 200 -34.24 7.31 -8.76
N LYS A 201 -34.14 6.42 -9.76
CA LYS A 201 -35.28 5.61 -10.24
C LYS A 201 -35.84 4.69 -9.15
N VAL A 202 -37.18 4.62 -9.09
CA VAL A 202 -38.00 3.70 -8.28
C VAL A 202 -37.58 2.25 -8.54
N GLN A 203 -37.11 1.54 -7.52
CA GLN A 203 -37.05 0.08 -7.52
C GLN A 203 -38.32 -0.45 -6.87
N GLU A 204 -39.32 -0.82 -7.69
CA GLU A 204 -40.36 -1.72 -7.23
C GLU A 204 -39.73 -3.11 -7.05
N MET A 205 -39.70 -3.63 -5.82
CA MET A 205 -39.46 -5.07 -5.61
C MET A 205 -40.69 -5.83 -6.10
N GLU A 206 -40.76 -6.02 -7.41
CA GLU A 206 -41.58 -7.08 -8.01
C GLU A 206 -40.63 -8.20 -8.44
N THR A 207 -40.89 -9.39 -7.90
CA THR A 207 -40.35 -10.65 -8.39
C THR A 207 -40.83 -10.89 -9.81
N GLU A 208 -40.16 -10.30 -10.78
CA GLU A 208 -40.32 -10.65 -12.19
C GLU A 208 -38.99 -11.11 -12.77
N LYS A 209 -39.00 -12.37 -13.20
CA LYS A 209 -37.99 -12.97 -14.06
C LYS A 209 -38.01 -12.26 -15.41
N GLU A 210 -37.28 -11.16 -15.54
CA GLU A 210 -36.93 -10.61 -16.84
C GLU A 210 -35.53 -11.05 -17.24
N ASN A 211 -35.49 -11.84 -18.32
CA ASN A 211 -34.30 -12.19 -19.07
C ASN A 211 -33.57 -10.92 -19.54
N ARG A 212 -32.58 -10.47 -18.76
CA ARG A 212 -31.46 -9.69 -19.26
C ARG A 212 -30.20 -10.45 -18.91
N THR A 213 -29.52 -10.95 -19.93
CA THR A 213 -28.14 -11.46 -19.83
C THR A 213 -27.23 -10.31 -19.42
N THR A 214 -27.13 -10.04 -18.12
CA THR A 214 -26.05 -9.23 -17.55
C THR A 214 -24.79 -10.08 -17.61
N GLU A 215 -23.89 -9.76 -18.53
CA GLU A 215 -22.53 -10.31 -18.59
C GLU A 215 -21.89 -10.17 -17.19
N ARG A 216 -21.55 -11.31 -16.59
CA ARG A 216 -21.03 -11.41 -15.23
C ARG A 216 -19.57 -10.94 -15.22
N LYS A 217 -19.31 -9.67 -14.92
CA LYS A 217 -17.94 -9.13 -14.82
C LYS A 217 -17.16 -9.84 -13.72
N THR A 218 -15.92 -10.19 -14.00
CA THR A 218 -15.01 -10.84 -13.05
C THR A 218 -14.29 -9.76 -12.24
N GLY A 219 -14.40 -9.80 -10.91
CA GLY A 219 -13.81 -8.81 -10.01
C GLY A 219 -12.40 -9.18 -9.56
N VAL A 220 -11.50 -8.21 -9.55
CA VAL A 220 -10.17 -8.30 -8.91
C VAL A 220 -9.98 -7.14 -7.95
N LEU A 221 -9.61 -7.44 -6.69
CA LEU A 221 -9.27 -6.43 -5.69
C LEU A 221 -7.76 -6.30 -5.57
N ILE A 222 -7.20 -5.12 -5.82
CA ILE A 222 -5.80 -4.81 -5.56
C ILE A 222 -5.70 -4.01 -4.26
N LEU A 223 -5.02 -4.57 -3.27
CA LEU A 223 -4.73 -3.90 -2.01
C LEU A 223 -3.36 -3.21 -2.10
N GLY A 224 -3.35 -1.89 -1.99
CA GLY A 224 -2.16 -1.04 -2.02
C GLY A 224 -2.03 -0.24 -3.33
N ALA A 225 -2.16 1.08 -3.24
CA ALA A 225 -2.03 2.01 -4.37
C ALA A 225 -0.60 2.54 -4.56
N GLY A 226 0.40 1.66 -4.44
CA GLY A 226 1.80 2.02 -4.66
C GLY A 226 2.18 2.08 -6.15
N ARG A 227 3.43 2.45 -6.45
CA ARG A 227 3.97 2.56 -7.83
C ARG A 227 3.78 1.30 -8.68
N VAL A 228 3.78 0.12 -8.05
CA VAL A 228 3.61 -1.19 -8.70
C VAL A 228 2.16 -1.51 -9.07
N CYS A 229 1.17 -0.81 -8.49
CA CYS A 229 -0.25 -1.09 -8.68
C CYS A 229 -0.75 -0.66 -10.05
N GLN A 230 -0.35 0.53 -10.52
CA GLN A 230 -0.86 1.09 -11.77
C GLN A 230 -0.62 0.16 -12.99
N PRO A 231 0.58 -0.43 -13.20
CA PRO A 231 0.77 -1.40 -14.30
C PRO A 231 -0.11 -2.65 -14.17
N ALA A 232 -0.29 -3.16 -12.94
CA ALA A 232 -1.13 -4.32 -12.68
C ALA A 232 -2.60 -4.02 -13.01
N ALA A 233 -3.12 -2.91 -12.51
CA ALA A 233 -4.47 -2.44 -12.76
C ALA A 233 -4.72 -2.19 -14.26
N LYS A 234 -3.79 -1.53 -14.95
CA LYS A 234 -3.88 -1.24 -16.40
C LYS A 234 -3.92 -2.51 -17.24
N LEU A 235 -3.11 -3.51 -16.89
CA LEU A 235 -3.12 -4.81 -17.58
C LEU A 235 -4.45 -5.54 -17.35
N LEU A 236 -4.88 -5.69 -16.09
CA LEU A 236 -6.11 -6.41 -15.74
C LEU A 236 -7.34 -5.77 -16.38
N ALA A 237 -7.47 -4.45 -16.26
CA ALA A 237 -8.61 -3.70 -16.80
C ALA A 237 -8.66 -3.68 -18.34
N SER A 238 -7.55 -4.01 -19.03
CA SER A 238 -7.52 -4.15 -20.48
C SER A 238 -8.10 -5.48 -20.98
N ILE A 239 -8.42 -6.41 -20.09
CA ILE A 239 -8.96 -7.73 -20.44
C ILE A 239 -10.48 -7.68 -20.53
N GLY A 240 -11.01 -8.06 -21.70
CA GLY A 240 -12.44 -8.02 -22.03
C GLY A 240 -12.77 -8.15 -23.52
N THR A 241 -14.03 -8.42 -23.86
CA THR A 241 -14.51 -8.84 -25.21
C THR A 241 -14.16 -7.84 -26.33
N ASN A 242 -14.14 -6.53 -26.01
CA ASN A 242 -13.92 -5.46 -27.01
C ASN A 242 -12.53 -4.81 -26.98
N SER A 243 -11.66 -5.13 -26.01
CA SER A 243 -10.37 -4.43 -25.83
C SER A 243 -9.18 -5.33 -25.44
N SER A 244 -9.37 -6.65 -25.33
CA SER A 244 -8.28 -7.57 -24.98
C SER A 244 -7.10 -7.45 -25.95
N PRO A 245 -5.86 -7.35 -25.43
CA PRO A 245 -4.66 -7.42 -26.25
C PRO A 245 -4.65 -8.67 -27.13
N GLN A 246 -4.15 -8.53 -28.36
CA GLN A 246 -4.14 -9.65 -29.33
C GLN A 246 -3.44 -10.90 -28.78
N TRP A 247 -2.38 -10.72 -27.99
CA TRP A 247 -1.67 -11.83 -27.36
C TRP A 247 -2.53 -12.59 -26.35
N TYR A 248 -3.44 -11.90 -25.65
CA TYR A 248 -4.33 -12.51 -24.66
C TYR A 248 -5.41 -13.36 -25.35
N LYS A 249 -5.92 -12.91 -26.50
CA LYS A 249 -6.86 -13.68 -27.32
C LYS A 249 -6.25 -14.99 -27.83
N THR A 250 -4.98 -14.97 -28.24
CA THR A 250 -4.26 -16.18 -28.62
C THR A 250 -4.00 -17.11 -27.43
N PHE A 251 -3.78 -16.56 -26.23
CA PHE A 251 -3.59 -17.35 -25.00
C PHE A 251 -4.85 -18.13 -24.57
N LEU A 252 -6.04 -17.57 -24.77
CA LEU A 252 -7.31 -18.23 -24.42
C LEU A 252 -7.80 -19.26 -25.45
N GLN A 253 -7.26 -19.29 -26.67
CA GLN A 253 -7.73 -20.18 -27.74
C GLN A 253 -7.55 -21.68 -27.44
N ASP A 254 -6.72 -22.06 -26.46
CA ASP A 254 -6.44 -23.45 -26.12
C ASP A 254 -7.37 -24.08 -25.07
N ASP A 255 -8.20 -23.32 -24.33
CA ASP A 255 -9.20 -23.89 -23.42
C ASP A 255 -10.49 -23.04 -23.44
N SER A 256 -11.61 -23.68 -23.73
CA SER A 256 -12.92 -23.06 -23.94
C SER A 256 -13.49 -22.40 -22.67
N GLU A 257 -13.30 -21.09 -22.53
CA GLU A 257 -14.21 -20.10 -21.92
C GLU A 257 -13.57 -18.71 -22.10
N GLU A 258 -14.15 -17.83 -22.94
CA GLU A 258 -13.69 -16.44 -23.03
C GLU A 258 -13.88 -15.78 -21.65
N LEU A 259 -12.83 -15.20 -21.07
CA LEU A 259 -12.98 -14.44 -19.83
C LEU A 259 -13.90 -13.24 -20.07
N ASN A 260 -14.88 -13.08 -19.17
CA ASN A 260 -15.68 -11.87 -19.08
C ASN A 260 -14.80 -10.66 -18.72
N ASP A 261 -15.28 -9.46 -19.06
CA ASP A 261 -14.62 -8.19 -18.71
C ASP A 261 -14.16 -8.17 -17.24
N VAL A 262 -12.88 -7.87 -17.03
CA VAL A 262 -12.29 -7.79 -15.68
C VAL A 262 -12.54 -6.40 -15.11
N HIS A 263 -13.20 -6.35 -13.95
CA HIS A 263 -13.38 -5.14 -13.17
C HIS A 263 -12.34 -5.08 -12.05
N VAL A 264 -11.60 -3.99 -11.95
CA VAL A 264 -10.52 -3.83 -10.97
C VAL A 264 -10.94 -2.86 -9.87
N ILE A 265 -10.89 -3.30 -8.62
CA ILE A 265 -11.07 -2.44 -7.45
C ILE A 265 -9.68 -2.17 -6.87
N VAL A 266 -9.25 -0.92 -6.78
CA VAL A 266 -7.99 -0.53 -6.13
C VAL A 266 -8.30 0.09 -4.78
N ALA A 267 -7.74 -0.52 -3.73
CA ALA A 267 -7.96 -0.13 -2.35
C ALA A 267 -6.69 0.43 -1.73
N SER A 268 -6.81 1.56 -1.03
CA SER A 268 -5.71 2.18 -0.27
C SER A 268 -6.20 2.74 1.06
N LEU A 269 -5.29 2.91 2.01
CA LEU A 269 -5.58 3.58 3.29
C LEU A 269 -6.10 5.01 3.05
N TYR A 270 -5.56 5.68 2.03
CA TYR A 270 -5.99 7.01 1.58
C TYR A 270 -6.67 6.90 0.22
N LEU A 271 -7.93 7.31 0.13
CA LEU A 271 -8.73 7.25 -1.11
C LEU A 271 -8.02 7.92 -2.29
N LYS A 272 -7.42 9.09 -2.04
CA LYS A 272 -6.73 9.90 -3.04
C LYS A 272 -5.62 9.12 -3.77
N ASP A 273 -4.84 8.32 -3.05
CA ASP A 273 -3.77 7.52 -3.65
C ASP A 273 -4.33 6.48 -4.62
N ALA A 274 -5.47 5.87 -4.27
CA ALA A 274 -6.16 4.91 -5.13
C ALA A 274 -6.76 5.60 -6.37
N GLU A 275 -7.37 6.78 -6.20
CA GLU A 275 -7.91 7.59 -7.31
C GLU A 275 -6.82 8.01 -8.31
N GLU A 276 -5.69 8.54 -7.81
CA GLU A 276 -4.54 8.92 -8.65
C GLU A 276 -3.92 7.71 -9.36
N THR A 277 -3.86 6.55 -8.69
CA THR A 277 -3.30 5.32 -9.27
C THR A 277 -4.11 4.80 -10.46
N ILE A 278 -5.44 4.91 -10.40
CA ILE A 278 -6.34 4.42 -11.45
C ILE A 278 -6.76 5.48 -12.47
N GLU A 279 -6.23 6.69 -12.37
CA GLU A 279 -6.59 7.78 -13.28
C GLU A 279 -6.37 7.37 -14.74
N GLY A 280 -7.43 7.49 -15.54
CA GLY A 280 -7.41 7.10 -16.96
C GLY A 280 -7.47 5.59 -17.25
N ILE A 281 -7.60 4.74 -16.23
CA ILE A 281 -7.80 3.29 -16.40
C ILE A 281 -9.32 3.00 -16.50
N PRO A 282 -9.82 2.53 -17.66
CA PRO A 282 -11.24 2.13 -17.77
C PRO A 282 -11.51 0.92 -16.88
N ASN A 283 -12.77 0.66 -16.50
CA ASN A 283 -13.15 -0.52 -15.70
C ASN A 283 -12.44 -0.67 -14.34
N ALA A 284 -11.87 0.41 -13.79
CA ALA A 284 -11.29 0.44 -12.46
C ALA A 284 -12.12 1.30 -11.48
N THR A 285 -12.11 0.98 -10.19
CA THR A 285 -12.77 1.75 -9.13
C THR A 285 -11.86 1.89 -7.92
N ALA A 286 -11.73 3.11 -7.40
CA ALA A 286 -10.92 3.42 -6.24
C ALA A 286 -11.77 3.35 -4.97
N VAL A 287 -11.23 2.74 -3.92
CA VAL A 287 -11.90 2.64 -2.61
C VAL A 287 -10.91 2.93 -1.47
N GLN A 288 -11.45 3.47 -0.38
CA GLN A 288 -10.69 3.62 0.85
C GLN A 288 -10.87 2.37 1.70
N LEU A 289 -9.76 1.77 2.14
CA LEU A 289 -9.79 0.58 2.97
C LEU A 289 -8.55 0.52 3.85
N ASP A 290 -8.78 0.42 5.16
CA ASP A 290 -7.77 -0.08 6.09
C ASP A 290 -7.92 -1.60 6.18
N VAL A 291 -6.85 -2.34 5.92
CA VAL A 291 -6.85 -3.81 6.02
C VAL A 291 -7.00 -4.32 7.46
N GLN A 292 -6.86 -3.45 8.47
CA GLN A 292 -7.19 -3.78 9.86
C GLN A 292 -8.69 -3.68 10.15
N ASP A 293 -9.47 -2.98 9.31
CA ASP A 293 -10.93 -3.02 9.41
C ASP A 293 -11.45 -4.31 8.77
N HIS A 294 -11.63 -5.31 9.63
CA HIS A 294 -12.10 -6.64 9.22
C HIS A 294 -13.47 -6.59 8.50
N VAL A 295 -14.39 -5.72 8.90
CA VAL A 295 -15.74 -5.69 8.31
C VAL A 295 -15.65 -5.20 6.86
N SER A 296 -14.95 -4.08 6.65
CA SER A 296 -14.76 -3.52 5.31
C SER A 296 -13.91 -4.43 4.42
N LEU A 297 -12.86 -5.04 4.97
CA LEU A 297 -12.00 -5.97 4.24
C LEU A 297 -12.81 -7.17 3.72
N PHE A 298 -13.62 -7.80 4.58
CA PHE A 298 -14.45 -8.93 4.19
C PHE A 298 -15.50 -8.54 3.15
N ASN A 299 -16.11 -7.37 3.31
CA ASN A 299 -17.08 -6.86 2.34
C ASN A 299 -16.48 -6.76 0.93
N TYR A 300 -15.30 -6.13 0.78
CA TYR A 300 -14.66 -6.00 -0.54
C TYR A 300 -14.14 -7.33 -1.09
N ILE A 301 -13.53 -8.19 -0.26
CA ILE A 301 -13.06 -9.51 -0.71
C ILE A 301 -14.23 -10.38 -1.18
N SER A 302 -15.41 -10.27 -0.56
CA SER A 302 -16.59 -11.05 -0.94
C SER A 302 -17.07 -10.79 -2.37
N GLN A 303 -16.78 -9.59 -2.91
CA GLN A 303 -17.25 -9.10 -4.21
C GLN A 303 -16.35 -9.52 -5.39
N VAL A 304 -15.17 -10.09 -5.12
CA VAL A 304 -14.15 -10.40 -6.14
C VAL A 304 -13.76 -11.87 -6.11
N GLU A 305 -13.20 -12.38 -7.21
CA GLU A 305 -12.69 -13.76 -7.30
C GLU A 305 -11.23 -13.87 -6.84
N VAL A 306 -10.43 -12.84 -7.12
CA VAL A 306 -8.98 -12.79 -6.81
C VAL A 306 -8.64 -11.49 -6.09
N VAL A 307 -7.83 -11.61 -5.05
CA VAL A 307 -7.21 -10.48 -4.35
C VAL A 307 -5.73 -10.44 -4.71
N ILE A 308 -5.20 -9.26 -5.03
CA ILE A 308 -3.77 -9.01 -5.21
C ILE A 308 -3.30 -8.13 -4.05
N SER A 309 -2.42 -8.65 -3.20
CA SER A 309 -1.79 -7.87 -2.14
C SER A 309 -0.44 -7.32 -2.58
N LEU A 310 -0.38 -6.00 -2.78
CA LEU A 310 0.82 -5.22 -3.03
C LEU A 310 1.23 -4.38 -1.79
N LEU A 311 0.75 -4.80 -0.62
CA LEU A 311 1.05 -4.22 0.68
C LEU A 311 2.39 -4.72 1.26
N PRO A 312 2.90 -4.10 2.34
CA PRO A 312 4.05 -4.64 3.07
C PRO A 312 3.83 -6.09 3.55
N PRO A 313 4.90 -6.91 3.65
CA PRO A 313 4.78 -8.32 4.01
C PRO A 313 4.02 -8.62 5.31
N SER A 314 4.09 -7.70 6.29
CA SER A 314 3.37 -7.82 7.56
C SER A 314 1.85 -7.89 7.43
N CYS A 315 1.28 -7.38 6.32
CA CYS A 315 -0.15 -7.37 6.10
C CYS A 315 -0.67 -8.66 5.43
N HIS A 316 0.22 -9.46 4.81
CA HIS A 316 -0.19 -10.59 3.97
C HIS A 316 -0.95 -11.67 4.75
N ILE A 317 -0.60 -11.90 6.01
CA ILE A 317 -1.28 -12.89 6.85
C ILE A 317 -2.74 -12.50 7.14
N ILE A 318 -3.03 -11.22 7.34
CA ILE A 318 -4.38 -10.70 7.60
C ILE A 318 -5.25 -10.92 6.35
N VAL A 319 -4.72 -10.53 5.19
CA VAL A 319 -5.40 -10.68 3.90
C VAL A 319 -5.61 -12.16 3.56
N ALA A 320 -4.59 -13.01 3.77
CA ALA A 320 -4.66 -14.44 3.47
C ALA A 320 -5.73 -15.15 4.31
N ASN A 321 -5.85 -14.82 5.60
CA ASN A 321 -6.91 -15.37 6.44
C ASN A 321 -8.31 -14.95 5.97
N ALA A 322 -8.51 -13.67 5.62
CA ALA A 322 -9.79 -13.21 5.06
C ALA A 322 -10.13 -13.91 3.73
N CYS A 323 -9.13 -14.14 2.86
CA CYS A 323 -9.30 -14.89 1.63
C CYS A 323 -9.65 -16.37 1.88
N LEU A 324 -9.04 -17.00 2.89
CA LEU A 324 -9.38 -18.38 3.29
C LEU A 324 -10.83 -18.51 3.75
N GLU A 325 -11.29 -17.59 4.59
CA GLU A 325 -12.66 -17.61 5.12
C GLU A 325 -13.70 -17.40 4.02
N LEU A 326 -13.44 -16.47 3.10
CA LEU A 326 -14.33 -16.14 1.98
C LEU A 326 -14.11 -17.02 0.74
N LYS A 327 -13.17 -17.96 0.80
CA LYS A 327 -12.78 -18.84 -0.30
C LYS A 327 -12.43 -18.07 -1.58
N ARG A 328 -11.60 -17.04 -1.44
CA ARG A 328 -11.06 -16.24 -2.54
C ARG A 328 -9.58 -16.54 -2.77
N HIS A 329 -9.13 -16.41 -4.01
CA HIS A 329 -7.72 -16.60 -4.33
C HIS A 329 -6.92 -15.35 -3.96
N LEU A 330 -5.62 -15.55 -3.68
CA LEU A 330 -4.70 -14.47 -3.31
C LEU A 330 -3.45 -14.53 -4.19
N VAL A 331 -3.01 -13.38 -4.69
CA VAL A 331 -1.71 -13.20 -5.35
C VAL A 331 -0.89 -12.18 -4.58
N THR A 332 0.40 -12.44 -4.35
CA THR A 332 1.32 -11.47 -3.75
C THR A 332 2.62 -11.39 -4.54
N ALA A 333 3.28 -10.23 -4.50
CA ALA A 333 4.61 -10.02 -5.09
C ALA A 333 5.74 -10.09 -4.03
N SER A 334 5.47 -10.70 -2.87
CA SER A 334 6.41 -10.79 -1.75
C SER A 334 6.84 -12.24 -1.50
N TYR A 335 7.97 -12.40 -0.82
CA TYR A 335 8.42 -13.69 -0.30
C TYR A 335 7.32 -14.38 0.51
N VAL A 336 7.14 -15.68 0.30
CA VAL A 336 6.28 -16.51 1.14
C VAL A 336 7.04 -16.83 2.42
N ASP A 337 6.69 -16.13 3.50
CA ASP A 337 7.25 -16.38 4.83
C ASP A 337 6.62 -17.61 5.51
N ASN A 338 7.14 -17.97 6.68
CA ASN A 338 6.65 -19.12 7.45
C ASN A 338 5.16 -18.98 7.83
N SER A 339 4.67 -17.77 8.10
CA SER A 339 3.29 -17.56 8.53
C SER A 339 2.30 -17.86 7.39
N VAL A 340 2.63 -17.42 6.18
CA VAL A 340 1.83 -17.70 4.98
C VAL A 340 2.02 -19.16 4.55
N SER A 341 3.24 -19.70 4.62
CA SER A 341 3.52 -21.10 4.27
C SER A 341 2.75 -22.10 5.14
N MET A 342 2.47 -21.77 6.40
CA MET A 342 1.66 -22.61 7.30
C MET A 342 0.18 -22.69 6.92
N LEU A 343 -0.28 -21.86 5.98
CA LEU A 343 -1.66 -21.89 5.49
C LEU A 343 -1.88 -22.89 4.36
N ASP A 344 -0.85 -23.60 3.89
CA ASP A 344 -0.91 -24.47 2.72
C ASP A 344 -2.06 -25.50 2.79
N GLU A 345 -2.14 -26.28 3.86
CA GLU A 345 -3.22 -27.27 4.04
C GLU A 345 -4.60 -26.61 4.14
N LYS A 346 -4.71 -25.49 4.87
CA LYS A 346 -5.98 -24.74 4.97
C LYS A 346 -6.43 -24.20 3.61
N ALA A 347 -5.50 -23.75 2.78
CA ALA A 347 -5.78 -23.26 1.44
C ALA A 347 -6.22 -24.40 0.51
N LYS A 348 -5.60 -25.59 0.61
CA LYS A 348 -6.05 -26.79 -0.10
C LYS A 348 -7.46 -27.19 0.33
N ASP A 349 -7.73 -27.24 1.62
CA ASP A 349 -9.05 -27.59 2.18
C ASP A 349 -10.14 -26.60 1.76
N ALA A 350 -9.82 -25.31 1.70
CA ALA A 350 -10.71 -24.26 1.22
C ALA A 350 -10.88 -24.26 -0.31
N GLY A 351 -10.05 -25.02 -1.04
CA GLY A 351 -10.06 -25.08 -2.49
C GLY A 351 -9.50 -23.82 -3.18
N ILE A 352 -8.71 -23.02 -2.47
CA ILE A 352 -8.14 -21.77 -2.98
C ILE A 352 -6.66 -21.92 -3.32
N THR A 353 -6.16 -20.93 -4.05
CA THR A 353 -4.74 -20.80 -4.41
C THR A 353 -4.24 -19.49 -3.83
N ILE A 354 -3.19 -19.56 -3.02
CA ILE A 354 -2.42 -18.41 -2.54
C ILE A 354 -1.10 -18.44 -3.31
N LEU A 355 -1.00 -17.64 -4.37
CA LEU A 355 0.17 -17.56 -5.23
C LEU A 355 1.07 -16.41 -4.79
N GLY A 356 2.10 -16.72 -4.01
CA GLY A 356 3.11 -15.75 -3.60
C GLY A 356 4.21 -15.57 -4.62
N GLU A 357 5.13 -14.64 -4.34
CA GLU A 357 6.36 -14.46 -5.11
C GLU A 357 6.12 -14.13 -6.60
N MET A 358 5.03 -13.46 -6.97
CA MET A 358 4.73 -13.03 -8.34
C MET A 358 5.20 -11.59 -8.62
N GLY A 359 6.49 -11.32 -8.45
CA GLY A 359 7.12 -10.03 -8.76
C GLY A 359 8.31 -10.16 -9.70
N LEU A 360 9.37 -9.35 -9.46
CA LEU A 360 10.65 -9.42 -10.18
C LEU A 360 11.62 -10.39 -9.50
N ASP A 361 11.94 -10.09 -8.24
CA ASP A 361 12.84 -10.81 -7.34
C ASP A 361 12.28 -10.63 -5.92
N PRO A 362 11.37 -11.52 -5.48
CA PRO A 362 11.06 -12.83 -6.07
C PRO A 362 9.96 -12.78 -7.15
N GLY A 363 10.14 -13.55 -8.22
CA GLY A 363 9.14 -13.84 -9.26
C GLY A 363 9.73 -14.23 -10.61
N ILE A 364 9.95 -13.26 -11.51
CA ILE A 364 10.56 -13.52 -12.82
C ILE A 364 11.89 -14.30 -12.65
N ASP A 365 12.66 -13.99 -11.61
CA ASP A 365 13.89 -14.71 -11.29
C ASP A 365 13.67 -16.22 -11.07
N HIS A 366 12.63 -16.62 -10.33
CA HIS A 366 12.22 -18.03 -10.15
C HIS A 366 11.81 -18.66 -11.47
N MET A 367 10.99 -17.96 -12.25
CA MET A 367 10.46 -18.45 -13.51
C MET A 367 11.59 -18.77 -14.50
N MET A 368 12.53 -17.82 -14.68
CA MET A 368 13.68 -17.99 -15.56
C MET A 368 14.61 -19.10 -15.05
N ALA A 369 14.88 -19.15 -13.74
CA ALA A 369 15.74 -20.17 -13.14
C ALA A 369 15.17 -21.58 -13.34
N MET A 370 13.90 -21.79 -12.97
CA MET A 370 13.24 -23.09 -13.06
C MET A 370 13.05 -23.56 -14.49
N LYS A 371 12.82 -22.66 -15.45
CA LYS A 371 12.79 -23.01 -16.88
C LYS A 371 14.11 -23.65 -17.31
N MET A 372 15.26 -23.03 -17.02
CA MET A 372 16.58 -23.57 -17.38
C MET A 372 16.89 -24.88 -16.63
N ILE A 373 16.63 -24.92 -15.32
CA ILE A 373 16.89 -26.09 -14.48
C ILE A 373 16.07 -27.29 -14.96
N ASN A 374 14.77 -27.12 -15.17
CA ASN A 374 13.90 -28.20 -15.63
C ASN A 374 14.27 -28.67 -17.04
N GLN A 375 14.63 -27.77 -17.96
CA GLN A 375 15.10 -28.14 -19.30
C GLN A 375 16.40 -28.96 -19.26
N ALA A 376 17.34 -28.57 -18.38
CA ALA A 376 18.57 -29.33 -18.13
C ALA A 376 18.28 -30.73 -17.57
N HIS A 377 17.44 -30.83 -16.54
CA HIS A 377 17.07 -32.10 -15.92
C HIS A 377 16.32 -33.04 -16.87
N VAL A 378 15.43 -32.52 -17.73
CA VAL A 378 14.75 -33.31 -18.78
C VAL A 378 15.76 -33.94 -19.73
N ARG A 379 16.84 -33.24 -20.04
CA ARG A 379 17.98 -33.73 -20.83
C ARG A 379 18.99 -34.56 -20.02
N LYS A 380 18.64 -34.93 -18.77
CA LYS A 380 19.48 -35.67 -17.80
C LYS A 380 20.78 -34.94 -17.40
N GLY A 381 20.85 -33.63 -17.60
CA GLY A 381 21.95 -32.81 -17.11
C GLY A 381 21.90 -32.65 -15.59
N LYS A 382 23.06 -32.38 -14.97
CA LYS A 382 23.17 -32.01 -13.55
C LYS A 382 23.62 -30.57 -13.42
N ILE A 383 22.94 -29.79 -12.57
CA ILE A 383 23.31 -28.40 -12.34
C ILE A 383 24.60 -28.38 -11.50
N ARG A 384 25.68 -27.87 -12.09
CA ARG A 384 26.98 -27.70 -11.43
C ARG A 384 27.08 -26.38 -10.70
N SER A 385 26.55 -25.31 -11.29
CA SER A 385 26.66 -23.93 -10.80
C SER A 385 25.38 -23.18 -11.12
N PHE A 386 24.84 -22.46 -10.14
CA PHE A 386 23.72 -21.54 -10.31
C PHE A 386 24.10 -20.18 -9.75
N ASN A 387 24.19 -19.16 -10.62
CA ASN A 387 24.41 -17.78 -10.24
C ASN A 387 23.25 -16.92 -10.74
N SER A 388 22.72 -16.08 -9.86
CA SER A 388 21.61 -15.18 -10.15
C SER A 388 21.93 -13.77 -9.67
N TYR A 389 21.74 -12.79 -10.54
CA TYR A 389 22.06 -11.40 -10.29
C TYR A 389 20.87 -10.53 -10.66
N CYS A 390 20.40 -9.69 -9.73
CA CYS A 390 19.30 -8.77 -9.99
C CYS A 390 19.62 -7.36 -9.49
N GLY A 391 19.24 -6.32 -10.24
CA GLY A 391 19.33 -4.94 -9.78
C GLY A 391 18.32 -4.01 -10.45
N GLY A 392 17.58 -3.26 -9.62
CA GLY A 392 16.91 -2.04 -10.02
C GLY A 392 17.87 -0.85 -9.87
N LEU A 393 18.23 -0.25 -10.99
CA LEU A 393 19.27 0.78 -11.13
C LEU A 393 18.72 1.98 -11.90
N PRO A 394 19.34 3.17 -11.82
CA PRO A 394 19.11 4.19 -12.83
C PRO A 394 19.58 3.66 -14.20
N SER A 395 18.94 4.09 -15.28
CA SER A 395 19.50 3.89 -16.62
C SER A 395 20.91 4.50 -16.70
N PRO A 396 21.79 4.05 -17.60
CA PRO A 396 23.13 4.63 -17.73
C PRO A 396 23.14 6.15 -17.91
N ALA A 397 22.14 6.72 -18.59
CA ALA A 397 21.98 8.16 -18.76
C ALA A 397 21.55 8.89 -17.47
N ALA A 398 20.81 8.21 -16.59
CA ALA A 398 20.34 8.74 -15.30
C ALA A 398 21.29 8.42 -14.13
N ALA A 399 22.35 7.63 -14.35
CA ALA A 399 23.37 7.30 -13.34
C ALA A 399 24.37 8.47 -13.13
N ASN A 400 23.84 9.69 -12.98
CA ASN A 400 24.56 10.96 -13.05
C ASN A 400 24.94 11.55 -11.68
N ASN A 401 25.16 10.70 -10.68
CA ASN A 401 25.54 11.11 -9.32
C ASN A 401 26.70 10.26 -8.77
N PRO A 402 27.38 10.69 -7.68
CA PRO A 402 28.55 9.98 -7.15
C PRO A 402 28.32 8.52 -6.74
N LEU A 403 27.09 8.13 -6.38
CA LEU A 403 26.72 6.75 -6.06
C LEU A 403 26.27 5.94 -7.29
N ALA A 404 26.08 6.60 -8.44
CA ALA A 404 25.43 6.03 -9.62
C ALA A 404 24.10 5.32 -9.27
N TYR A 405 23.38 5.79 -8.26
CA TYR A 405 22.17 5.15 -7.75
C TYR A 405 21.06 6.18 -7.52
N LYS A 406 19.81 5.76 -7.68
CA LYS A 406 18.63 6.58 -7.40
C LYS A 406 17.54 5.73 -6.76
N PHE A 407 16.77 6.33 -5.87
CA PHE A 407 15.73 5.64 -5.12
C PHE A 407 14.39 5.71 -5.85
N SER A 408 13.89 4.54 -6.26
CA SER A 408 12.51 4.35 -6.73
C SER A 408 11.56 3.89 -5.62
N TRP A 409 12.07 3.75 -4.39
CA TRP A 409 11.40 3.26 -3.17
C TRP A 409 12.13 3.79 -1.93
N ASN A 410 11.61 3.55 -0.73
CA ASN A 410 12.12 4.11 0.53
C ASN A 410 13.62 3.77 0.78
N PRO A 411 14.52 4.77 0.90
CA PRO A 411 15.96 4.55 1.13
C PRO A 411 16.29 3.71 2.36
N ALA A 412 15.46 3.78 3.42
CA ALA A 412 15.70 3.05 4.66
C ALA A 412 15.80 1.55 4.44
N GLY A 413 14.93 0.98 3.60
CA GLY A 413 14.98 -0.45 3.32
C GLY A 413 16.20 -0.84 2.49
N ALA A 414 16.71 0.05 1.63
CA ALA A 414 17.90 -0.22 0.81
C ALA A 414 19.18 -0.19 1.65
N ILE A 415 19.30 0.78 2.54
CA ILE A 415 20.44 0.89 3.46
C ILE A 415 20.43 -0.30 4.43
N ARG A 416 19.26 -0.67 4.98
CA ARG A 416 19.13 -1.88 5.82
C ARG A 416 19.48 -3.15 5.05
N ALA A 417 19.03 -3.27 3.81
CA ALA A 417 19.37 -4.42 2.96
C ALA A 417 20.88 -4.56 2.74
N GLY A 418 21.58 -3.43 2.60
CA GLY A 418 23.04 -3.38 2.50
C GLY A 418 23.79 -3.75 3.77
N ARG A 419 23.10 -4.08 4.87
CA ARG A 419 23.67 -4.60 6.12
C ARG A 419 23.12 -5.97 6.52
N ASN A 420 22.37 -6.63 5.64
CA ASN A 420 21.91 -7.99 5.91
C ASN A 420 23.09 -8.98 5.75
N PRO A 421 23.26 -9.95 6.65
CA PRO A 421 24.23 -11.01 6.44
C PRO A 421 23.86 -11.82 5.19
N ALA A 422 24.88 -12.33 4.52
CA ALA A 422 24.71 -13.19 3.35
C ALA A 422 25.35 -14.56 3.56
N THR A 423 24.76 -15.59 2.96
CA THR A 423 25.26 -16.96 3.00
C THR A 423 25.01 -17.63 1.67
N TYR A 424 26.04 -18.21 1.07
CA TYR A 424 25.95 -18.84 -0.25
C TYR A 424 26.94 -19.98 -0.39
N LYS A 425 26.76 -20.81 -1.42
CA LYS A 425 27.67 -21.92 -1.74
C LYS A 425 28.51 -21.53 -2.94
N SER A 426 29.83 -21.67 -2.85
CA SER A 426 30.74 -21.44 -3.97
C SER A 426 31.80 -22.54 -4.00
N ASN A 427 31.92 -23.23 -5.13
CA ASN A 427 32.88 -24.31 -5.35
C ASN A 427 32.89 -25.37 -4.23
N GLY A 428 31.70 -25.76 -3.78
CA GLY A 428 31.47 -26.75 -2.73
C GLY A 428 31.61 -26.25 -1.30
N LYS A 429 32.02 -24.99 -1.09
CA LYS A 429 32.19 -24.39 0.24
C LYS A 429 31.05 -23.43 0.55
N ILE A 430 30.56 -23.46 1.79
CA ILE A 430 29.62 -22.45 2.29
C ILE A 430 30.43 -21.23 2.71
N ILE A 431 30.05 -20.07 2.19
CA ILE A 431 30.64 -18.77 2.50
C ILE A 431 29.60 -17.98 3.29
N HIS A 432 30.04 -17.39 4.40
CA HIS A 432 29.26 -16.48 5.23
C HIS A 432 29.88 -15.09 5.14
N VAL A 433 29.05 -14.08 4.92
CA VAL A 433 29.43 -12.66 4.91
C VAL A 433 28.61 -11.98 5.98
N ASP A 434 29.28 -11.42 6.97
CA ASP A 434 28.62 -10.68 8.04
C ASP A 434 28.00 -9.39 7.49
N GLY A 435 26.90 -8.96 8.10
CA GLY A 435 26.17 -7.78 7.64
C GLY A 435 26.99 -6.49 7.67
N GLU A 436 27.97 -6.39 8.57
CA GLU A 436 28.88 -5.24 8.66
C GLU A 436 29.89 -5.21 7.50
N ASP A 437 30.23 -6.37 6.95
CA ASP A 437 31.23 -6.54 5.87
C ASP A 437 30.57 -6.63 4.48
N LEU A 438 29.24 -6.60 4.39
CA LEU A 438 28.53 -6.83 3.13
C LEU A 438 28.96 -5.86 2.02
N TYR A 439 29.08 -4.57 2.33
CA TYR A 439 29.54 -3.57 1.36
C TYR A 439 30.98 -3.80 0.90
N ASP A 440 31.86 -4.28 1.78
CA ASP A 440 33.25 -4.58 1.45
C ASP A 440 33.39 -5.90 0.67
N SER A 441 32.36 -6.75 0.67
CA SER A 441 32.29 -7.99 -0.12
C SER A 441 31.90 -7.78 -1.59
N ALA A 442 31.66 -6.53 -2.02
CA ALA A 442 31.27 -6.24 -3.39
C ALA A 442 32.35 -6.69 -4.39
N GLU A 443 31.97 -7.53 -5.36
CA GLU A 443 32.86 -8.01 -6.41
C GLU A 443 32.50 -7.40 -7.76
N ARG A 444 33.51 -7.01 -8.54
CA ARG A 444 33.28 -6.47 -9.89
C ARG A 444 32.67 -7.55 -10.78
N LEU A 445 31.62 -7.20 -11.50
CA LEU A 445 30.95 -8.08 -12.44
C LEU A 445 30.97 -7.44 -13.83
N ARG A 446 31.27 -8.25 -14.84
CA ARG A 446 31.13 -7.90 -16.24
C ARG A 446 30.35 -8.99 -16.94
N ILE A 447 29.21 -8.59 -17.50
CA ILE A 447 28.39 -9.48 -18.32
C ILE A 447 28.89 -9.33 -19.77
N PRO A 448 29.40 -10.38 -20.40
CA PRO A 448 30.03 -10.30 -21.73
C PRO A 448 29.13 -9.67 -22.81
N ASP A 449 27.83 -9.99 -22.79
CA ASP A 449 26.85 -9.46 -23.74
C ASP A 449 26.45 -8.00 -23.44
N LEU A 450 26.86 -7.47 -22.28
CA LEU A 450 26.60 -6.10 -21.82
C LEU A 450 27.92 -5.42 -21.41
N PRO A 451 28.94 -5.35 -22.30
CA PRO A 451 30.31 -4.96 -21.92
C PRO A 451 30.44 -3.49 -21.50
N ALA A 452 29.48 -2.65 -21.89
CA ALA A 452 29.42 -1.24 -21.51
C ALA A 452 29.00 -1.03 -20.03
N PHE A 453 28.41 -2.05 -19.39
CA PHE A 453 27.95 -1.94 -18.01
C PHE A 453 29.09 -2.23 -17.04
N ALA A 454 29.50 -1.20 -16.31
CA ALA A 454 30.43 -1.32 -15.20
C ALA A 454 29.67 -1.68 -13.91
N LEU A 455 29.47 -2.97 -13.68
CA LEU A 455 28.71 -3.48 -12.54
C LEU A 455 29.61 -4.03 -11.44
N GLU A 456 29.02 -4.13 -10.26
CA GLU A 456 29.48 -4.92 -9.14
C GLU A 456 28.29 -5.67 -8.53
N CYS A 457 28.61 -6.71 -7.77
CA CYS A 457 27.65 -7.61 -7.16
C CYS A 457 27.87 -7.67 -5.65
N LEU A 458 26.80 -7.51 -4.88
CA LEU A 458 26.79 -7.79 -3.45
C LEU A 458 26.00 -9.10 -3.20
N PRO A 459 26.53 -10.06 -2.44
CA PRO A 459 25.79 -11.25 -2.05
C PRO A 459 24.45 -10.90 -1.38
N ASN A 460 23.38 -11.67 -1.65
CA ASN A 460 22.04 -11.34 -1.16
C ASN A 460 21.49 -12.41 -0.21
N ARG A 461 21.34 -12.07 1.08
CA ARG A 461 20.71 -12.90 2.12
C ARG A 461 21.21 -14.36 2.07
N ASN A 462 20.35 -15.34 2.34
CA ASN A 462 20.70 -16.75 2.28
C ASN A 462 20.32 -17.35 0.92
N SER A 463 21.33 -17.62 0.09
CA SER A 463 21.18 -18.28 -1.21
C SER A 463 20.95 -19.79 -1.10
N LEU A 464 21.29 -20.44 0.02
CA LEU A 464 21.19 -21.90 0.16
C LEU A 464 19.74 -22.41 0.08
N VAL A 465 18.79 -21.59 0.53
CA VAL A 465 17.34 -21.90 0.48
C VAL A 465 16.89 -22.22 -0.95
N TYR A 466 17.49 -21.57 -1.95
CA TYR A 466 17.15 -21.80 -3.36
C TYR A 466 17.70 -23.13 -3.89
N GLY A 467 18.74 -23.67 -3.27
CA GLY A 467 19.20 -25.03 -3.56
C GLY A 467 18.11 -26.05 -3.28
N ASP A 468 17.47 -25.93 -2.11
CA ASP A 468 16.36 -26.81 -1.73
C ASP A 468 15.12 -26.51 -2.55
N LEU A 469 14.77 -25.22 -2.72
CA LEU A 469 13.57 -24.79 -3.45
C LEU A 469 13.59 -25.22 -4.92
N TYR A 470 14.75 -25.16 -5.58
CA TYR A 470 14.90 -25.54 -6.98
C TYR A 470 15.31 -27.00 -7.17
N GLY A 471 15.51 -27.76 -6.09
CA GLY A 471 15.92 -29.17 -6.17
C GLY A 471 17.36 -29.41 -6.64
N ILE A 472 18.26 -28.42 -6.47
CA ILE A 472 19.66 -28.47 -6.92
C ILE A 472 20.69 -28.54 -5.77
N ALA A 473 20.26 -28.52 -4.51
CA ALA A 473 21.15 -28.49 -3.34
C ALA A 473 22.21 -29.61 -3.32
N ASN A 474 21.82 -30.81 -3.77
CA ASN A 474 22.64 -32.01 -3.73
C ASN A 474 23.58 -32.17 -4.94
N GLU A 475 23.40 -31.39 -6.00
CA GLU A 475 24.22 -31.46 -7.21
C GLU A 475 25.06 -30.22 -7.45
N ALA A 476 24.52 -29.04 -7.15
CA ALA A 476 25.20 -27.78 -7.42
C ALA A 476 26.37 -27.56 -6.45
N SER A 477 27.55 -27.35 -7.01
CA SER A 477 28.74 -26.94 -6.29
C SER A 477 28.70 -25.45 -5.94
N THR A 478 27.98 -24.64 -6.71
CA THR A 478 27.81 -23.19 -6.50
C THR A 478 26.33 -22.84 -6.56
N ILE A 479 25.84 -22.10 -5.57
CA ILE A 479 24.48 -21.57 -5.46
C ILE A 479 24.61 -20.16 -4.92
N PHE A 480 24.46 -19.18 -5.80
CA PHE A 480 24.70 -17.78 -5.50
C PHE A 480 23.57 -16.91 -6.02
N ARG A 481 23.07 -16.01 -5.17
CA ARG A 481 22.22 -14.90 -5.54
C ARG A 481 22.84 -13.60 -5.07
N GLY A 482 22.81 -12.59 -5.92
CA GLY A 482 23.44 -11.31 -5.67
C GLY A 482 22.64 -10.12 -6.19
N THR A 483 22.88 -8.98 -5.58
CA THR A 483 22.30 -7.70 -5.95
C THR A 483 23.30 -6.91 -6.78
N LEU A 484 22.88 -6.48 -7.97
CA LEU A 484 23.69 -5.66 -8.87
C LEU A 484 23.68 -4.19 -8.46
N ARG A 485 24.85 -3.56 -8.53
CA ARG A 485 25.06 -2.12 -8.43
C ARG A 485 26.04 -1.66 -9.50
N TYR A 486 26.09 -0.35 -9.75
CA TYR A 486 27.19 0.21 -10.54
C TYR A 486 28.48 0.20 -9.71
N GLU A 487 29.60 0.00 -10.39
CA GLU A 487 30.91 -0.12 -9.75
C GLU A 487 31.27 1.10 -8.89
N GLY A 488 31.74 0.84 -7.67
CA GLY A 488 32.13 1.82 -6.67
C GLY A 488 31.05 2.07 -5.60
N PHE A 489 29.83 1.56 -5.78
CA PHE A 489 28.75 1.74 -4.82
C PHE A 489 29.09 1.15 -3.44
N GLY A 490 29.57 -0.09 -3.39
CA GLY A 490 29.92 -0.82 -2.17
C GLY A 490 31.01 -0.11 -1.37
N GLU A 491 32.10 0.28 -2.03
CA GLU A 491 33.20 1.01 -1.37
C GLU A 491 32.72 2.34 -0.74
N ILE A 492 31.89 3.10 -1.46
CA ILE A 492 31.34 4.36 -0.96
C ILE A 492 30.41 4.08 0.21
N MET A 493 29.43 3.18 0.07
CA MET A 493 28.46 2.89 1.11
C MET A 493 29.10 2.29 2.37
N GLY A 494 30.10 1.40 2.22
CA GLY A 494 30.89 0.88 3.33
C GLY A 494 31.66 1.97 4.06
N THR A 495 32.19 2.96 3.33
CA THR A 495 32.84 4.14 3.93
C THR A 495 31.83 5.01 4.71
N LEU A 496 30.66 5.27 4.14
CA LEU A 496 29.58 6.02 4.82
C LEU A 496 29.09 5.29 6.09
N ALA A 497 29.01 3.95 6.03
CA ALA A 497 28.66 3.13 7.19
C ALA A 497 29.69 3.29 8.32
N ARG A 498 31.00 3.23 8.01
CA ARG A 498 32.10 3.40 8.98
C ARG A 498 32.18 4.82 9.57
N ILE A 499 31.75 5.84 8.84
CA ILE A 499 31.58 7.20 9.38
C ILE A 499 30.48 7.25 10.46
N GLY A 500 29.53 6.31 10.44
CA GLY A 500 28.41 6.25 11.37
C GLY A 500 27.10 6.84 10.82
N LEU A 501 27.04 7.15 9.52
CA LEU A 501 25.85 7.72 8.88
C LEU A 501 24.65 6.77 8.89
N PHE A 502 24.88 5.47 9.02
CA PHE A 502 23.81 4.46 9.06
C PHE A 502 23.56 3.90 10.46
N ASN A 503 23.95 4.65 11.50
CA ASN A 503 23.63 4.31 12.88
C ASN A 503 22.18 4.69 13.22
N THR A 504 21.41 3.72 13.71
CA THR A 504 19.99 3.86 14.09
C THR A 504 19.79 4.36 15.51
N GLU A 505 20.83 4.34 16.34
CA GLU A 505 20.74 4.84 17.71
C GLU A 505 20.46 6.34 17.75
N HIS A 506 19.67 6.76 18.75
CA HIS A 506 19.36 8.18 18.95
C HIS A 506 20.63 9.00 19.16
N HIS A 507 20.86 9.99 18.31
CA HIS A 507 22.06 10.81 18.41
C HIS A 507 21.86 11.92 19.45
N PRO A 508 22.79 12.15 20.41
CA PRO A 508 22.65 13.18 21.44
C PRO A 508 22.34 14.58 20.90
N LEU A 509 23.04 14.99 19.82
CA LEU A 509 22.78 16.27 19.14
C LEU A 509 21.38 16.41 18.55
N LEU A 510 20.64 15.31 18.36
CA LEU A 510 19.28 15.31 17.79
C LEU A 510 18.17 15.19 18.87
N LYS A 511 18.52 15.16 20.16
CA LYS A 511 17.53 15.03 21.25
C LYS A 511 17.00 16.37 21.77
N ASP A 512 17.78 17.43 21.70
CA ASP A 512 17.47 18.71 22.36
C ASP A 512 16.75 19.70 21.43
N GLY A 513 15.98 20.63 22.01
CA GLY A 513 15.11 21.58 21.28
C GLY A 513 15.83 22.52 20.29
N LYS A 514 17.16 22.63 20.34
CA LYS A 514 17.95 23.31 19.31
C LYS A 514 18.50 22.28 18.33
N ARG A 515 17.98 22.30 17.10
CA ARG A 515 18.41 21.37 16.05
C ARG A 515 19.80 21.74 15.52
N PRO A 516 20.71 20.77 15.34
CA PRO A 516 22.00 21.01 14.71
C PRO A 516 21.78 21.20 13.21
N THR A 517 22.75 21.86 12.57
CA THR A 517 22.81 21.86 11.10
C THR A 517 23.32 20.52 10.58
N PHE A 518 23.06 20.18 9.32
CA PHE A 518 23.63 18.98 8.71
C PHE A 518 25.16 18.99 8.81
N ARG A 519 25.78 20.15 8.54
CA ARG A 519 27.21 20.39 8.73
C ARG A 519 27.67 20.07 10.15
N ALA A 520 26.98 20.56 11.18
CA ALA A 520 27.36 20.32 12.57
C ALA A 520 27.31 18.82 12.92
N LEU A 521 26.29 18.09 12.45
CA LEU A 521 26.23 16.64 12.62
C LEU A 521 27.36 15.92 11.88
N LEU A 522 27.67 16.33 10.64
CA LEU A 522 28.77 15.76 9.87
C LEU A 522 30.14 15.98 10.55
N LEU A 523 30.39 17.16 11.11
CA LEU A 523 31.62 17.46 11.85
C LEU A 523 31.79 16.54 13.06
N GLU A 524 30.71 16.31 13.80
CA GLU A 524 30.69 15.39 14.95
C GLU A 524 31.03 13.95 14.52
N LEU A 525 30.37 13.44 13.46
CA LEU A 525 30.64 12.10 12.93
C LEU A 525 32.08 11.94 12.42
N LEU A 526 32.67 13.01 11.88
CA LEU A 526 34.08 13.06 11.46
C LEU A 526 35.05 13.42 12.60
N LYS A 527 34.55 13.58 13.84
CA LYS A 527 35.31 13.89 15.06
C LYS A 527 36.14 15.17 14.93
N ILE A 528 35.55 16.23 14.40
CA ILE A 528 36.23 17.52 14.16
C ILE A 528 35.69 18.59 15.10
N ASN A 529 36.61 19.23 15.83
CA ASN A 529 36.28 20.21 16.88
C ASN A 529 36.35 21.66 16.39
N ASP A 530 36.84 21.93 15.17
CA ASP A 530 36.99 23.27 14.61
C ASP A 530 36.35 23.35 13.21
N ASP A 531 35.30 24.17 13.10
CA ASP A 531 34.49 24.37 11.90
C ASP A 531 35.28 25.08 10.76
N GLY A 532 36.38 25.76 11.10
CA GLY A 532 37.22 26.46 10.13
C GLY A 532 37.93 25.55 9.11
N CYS A 533 38.04 24.24 9.41
CA CYS A 533 38.95 23.33 8.72
C CYS A 533 38.33 22.47 7.60
N LEU A 534 36.99 22.47 7.44
CA LEU A 534 36.29 21.69 6.40
C LEU A 534 35.41 22.57 5.52
N LYS A 535 36.01 23.25 4.55
CA LYS A 535 35.24 24.00 3.53
C LYS A 535 35.22 23.31 2.17
N ARG A 536 36.17 22.42 1.91
CA ARG A 536 36.35 21.81 0.59
C ARG A 536 36.26 20.29 0.65
N GLU A 537 35.96 19.72 -0.51
CA GLU A 537 35.89 18.27 -0.73
C GLU A 537 37.19 17.56 -0.32
N GLU A 538 38.35 18.17 -0.62
CA GLU A 538 39.66 17.57 -0.33
C GLU A 538 39.90 17.43 1.17
N ASP A 539 39.41 18.39 1.96
CA ASP A 539 39.57 18.39 3.41
C ASP A 539 38.74 17.23 4.04
N ILE A 540 37.53 16.99 3.54
CA ILE A 540 36.67 15.87 3.94
C ILE A 540 37.32 14.54 3.56
N ALA A 541 37.80 14.42 2.31
CA ALA A 541 38.44 13.21 1.81
C ALA A 541 39.71 12.85 2.61
N GLU A 542 40.57 13.83 2.89
CA GLU A 542 41.79 13.63 3.68
C GLU A 542 41.43 13.21 5.12
N ARG A 543 40.36 13.78 5.70
CA ARG A 543 39.89 13.35 7.03
C ARG A 543 39.41 11.90 7.03
N ILE A 544 38.55 11.52 6.09
CA ILE A 544 38.03 10.15 5.96
C ILE A 544 39.19 9.16 5.86
N PHE A 545 40.19 9.48 5.04
CA PHE A 545 41.38 8.65 4.86
C PHE A 545 42.21 8.53 6.14
N ARG A 546 42.46 9.65 6.85
CA ARG A 546 43.21 9.64 8.13
C ARG A 546 42.53 8.87 9.25
N LEU A 547 41.20 8.83 9.26
CA LEU A 547 40.43 8.02 10.21
C LEU A 547 40.45 6.52 9.89
N GLY A 548 41.00 6.13 8.74
CA GLY A 548 41.07 4.73 8.32
C GLY A 548 39.73 4.15 7.90
N TYR A 549 38.75 4.98 7.54
CA TYR A 549 37.41 4.53 7.12
C TYR A 549 37.37 3.97 5.70
N CYS A 550 38.47 4.05 4.95
CA CYS A 550 38.63 3.40 3.66
C CYS A 550 40.11 3.05 3.41
N LYS A 551 40.36 2.06 2.55
CA LYS A 551 41.71 1.58 2.24
C LYS A 551 42.43 2.49 1.23
N GLU A 552 41.69 3.04 0.28
CA GLU A 552 42.24 3.83 -0.83
C GLU A 552 41.86 5.30 -0.73
N LYS A 553 42.79 6.18 -1.09
CA LYS A 553 42.54 7.63 -1.12
C LYS A 553 41.47 8.01 -2.15
N LEU A 554 41.38 7.27 -3.25
CA LEU A 554 40.35 7.50 -4.28
C LEU A 554 38.94 7.23 -3.75
N THR A 555 38.75 6.17 -2.96
CA THR A 555 37.47 5.89 -2.27
C THR A 555 37.10 7.01 -1.32
N ALA A 556 38.06 7.56 -0.57
CA ALA A 556 37.82 8.71 0.31
C ALA A 556 37.29 9.94 -0.45
N VAL A 557 37.87 10.23 -1.62
CA VAL A 557 37.41 11.31 -2.51
C VAL A 557 36.00 11.05 -3.02
N LYS A 558 35.70 9.82 -3.48
CA LYS A 558 34.33 9.46 -3.90
C LYS A 558 33.32 9.60 -2.76
N ALA A 559 33.66 9.15 -1.55
CA ALA A 559 32.79 9.29 -0.38
C ALA A 559 32.58 10.77 0.00
N ALA A 560 33.62 11.61 -0.04
CA ALA A 560 33.51 13.04 0.18
C ALA A 560 32.59 13.73 -0.84
N LYS A 561 32.72 13.37 -2.13
CA LYS A 561 31.79 13.83 -3.19
C LYS A 561 30.35 13.46 -2.89
N THR A 562 30.11 12.22 -2.46
CA THR A 562 28.77 11.75 -2.07
C THR A 562 28.22 12.54 -0.90
N ILE A 563 29.02 12.79 0.14
CA ILE A 563 28.62 13.57 1.32
C ILE A 563 28.19 14.99 0.92
N ILE A 564 28.96 15.65 0.05
CA ILE A 564 28.64 16.99 -0.46
C ILE A 564 27.39 16.95 -1.33
N PHE A 565 27.27 15.97 -2.23
CA PHE A 565 26.12 15.81 -3.11
C PHE A 565 24.81 15.62 -2.33
N LEU A 566 24.87 14.87 -1.22
CA LEU A 566 23.73 14.67 -0.32
C LEU A 566 23.39 15.91 0.53
N GLY A 567 24.19 16.99 0.45
CA GLY A 567 23.98 18.21 1.22
C GLY A 567 24.26 18.03 2.72
N LEU A 568 25.06 17.03 3.10
CA LEU A 568 25.41 16.79 4.50
C LEU A 568 26.39 17.84 5.07
N ASN A 569 26.97 18.68 4.21
CA ASN A 569 27.82 19.81 4.57
C ASN A 569 27.08 21.16 4.61
N GLU A 570 25.76 21.17 4.41
CA GLU A 570 24.94 22.38 4.40
C GLU A 570 24.69 22.93 5.82
N GLU A 571 24.54 24.24 5.94
CA GLU A 571 24.23 24.95 7.20
C GLU A 571 22.73 24.99 7.52
N THR A 572 21.90 24.25 6.78
CA THR A 572 20.47 24.10 7.08
C THR A 572 20.26 23.19 8.29
N GLU A 573 19.23 23.48 9.09
CA GLU A 573 18.89 22.69 10.28
C GLU A 573 18.32 21.32 9.91
N VAL A 574 18.67 20.30 10.68
CA VAL A 574 18.11 18.95 10.56
C VAL A 574 16.63 18.97 10.97
N HIS A 575 15.78 18.33 10.16
CA HIS A 575 14.34 18.26 10.41
C HIS A 575 14.01 17.57 11.74
N VAL A 576 12.97 18.05 12.43
CA VAL A 576 12.60 17.61 13.79
C VAL A 576 12.20 16.14 13.91
N SER A 577 11.81 15.51 12.80
CA SER A 577 11.46 14.09 12.74
C SER A 577 12.68 13.17 12.80
N CYS A 578 13.89 13.66 12.52
CA CYS A 578 15.09 12.84 12.52
C CYS A 578 15.62 12.66 13.94
N GLN A 579 15.80 11.42 14.37
CA GLN A 579 16.25 11.07 15.72
C GLN A 579 17.65 10.43 15.73
N SER A 580 18.07 9.88 14.59
CA SER A 580 19.35 9.19 14.39
C SER A 580 20.10 9.69 13.16
N ALA A 581 21.38 9.35 13.02
CA ALA A 581 22.15 9.62 11.81
C ALA A 581 21.58 8.88 10.59
N PHE A 582 21.00 7.69 10.82
CA PHE A 582 20.30 6.91 9.82
C PHE A 582 19.09 7.67 9.25
N ASP A 583 18.27 8.31 10.10
CA ASP A 583 17.10 9.08 9.64
C ASP A 583 17.52 10.28 8.78
N VAL A 584 18.56 11.00 9.22
CA VAL A 584 19.14 12.13 8.48
C VAL A 584 19.64 11.67 7.11
N SER A 585 20.34 10.55 7.06
CA SER A 585 20.86 9.98 5.81
C SER A 585 19.73 9.54 4.88
N CYS A 586 18.69 8.88 5.40
CA CYS A 586 17.52 8.49 4.62
C CYS A 586 16.82 9.70 4.01
N LEU A 587 16.57 10.75 4.81
CA LEU A 587 15.95 11.99 4.36
C LEU A 587 16.77 12.63 3.22
N ARG A 588 18.08 12.80 3.41
CA ARG A 588 18.94 13.40 2.39
C ARG A 588 19.05 12.56 1.12
N MET A 589 19.11 11.24 1.27
CA MET A 589 19.11 10.33 0.12
C MET A 589 17.78 10.37 -0.64
N GLU A 590 16.65 10.46 0.05
CA GLU A 590 15.33 10.59 -0.58
C GLU A 590 15.22 11.89 -1.38
N GLU A 591 15.67 13.00 -0.81
CA GLU A 591 15.64 14.32 -1.48
C GLU A 591 16.59 14.39 -2.68
N ARG A 592 17.83 13.89 -2.55
CA ARG A 592 18.92 14.15 -3.51
C ARG A 592 19.12 13.05 -4.55
N LEU A 593 18.65 11.83 -4.27
CA LEU A 593 18.78 10.68 -5.18
C LEU A 593 17.41 10.27 -5.76
N ALA A 594 16.45 11.18 -5.82
CA ALA A 594 15.20 10.96 -6.53
C ALA A 594 15.40 11.04 -8.06
N TYR A 595 14.54 10.33 -8.80
CA TYR A 595 14.42 10.48 -10.25
C TYR A 595 13.72 11.79 -10.60
N SER A 596 14.19 12.47 -11.65
CA SER A 596 13.40 13.52 -12.29
C SER A 596 12.31 12.92 -13.19
N SER A 597 11.34 13.72 -13.63
CA SER A 597 10.24 13.27 -14.48
C SER A 597 10.69 12.71 -15.84
N THR A 598 11.89 13.10 -16.31
CA THR A 598 12.44 12.69 -17.61
C THR A 598 13.44 11.53 -17.50
N GLU A 599 13.86 11.18 -16.29
CA GLU A 599 14.83 10.12 -16.07
C GLU A 599 14.16 8.75 -15.98
N GLN A 600 14.86 7.73 -16.45
CA GLN A 600 14.38 6.36 -16.46
C GLN A 600 15.23 5.50 -15.52
N ASP A 601 14.56 4.61 -14.80
CA ASP A 601 15.20 3.46 -14.17
C ASP A 601 15.37 2.32 -15.18
N MET A 602 16.05 1.28 -14.71
CA MET A 602 16.41 0.09 -15.45
C MET A 602 16.40 -1.09 -14.48
N VAL A 603 15.87 -2.21 -14.93
CA VAL A 603 15.99 -3.50 -14.25
C VAL A 603 16.88 -4.40 -15.09
N LEU A 604 17.90 -4.96 -14.44
CA LEU A 604 18.75 -6.00 -15.01
C LEU A 604 18.68 -7.23 -14.12
N LEU A 605 18.18 -8.33 -14.69
CA LEU A 605 18.16 -9.65 -14.09
C LEU A 605 18.94 -10.59 -15.01
N HIS A 606 19.92 -11.29 -14.47
CA HIS A 606 20.84 -12.12 -15.21
C HIS A 606 21.13 -13.41 -14.45
N HIS A 607 20.93 -14.54 -15.11
CA HIS A 607 21.24 -15.85 -14.57
C HIS A 607 22.32 -16.53 -15.41
N GLU A 608 23.22 -17.24 -14.74
CA GLU A 608 24.19 -18.13 -15.34
C GLU A 608 24.11 -19.51 -14.68
N VAL A 609 23.80 -20.54 -15.47
CA VAL A 609 23.65 -21.92 -15.01
C VAL A 609 24.61 -22.82 -15.77
N GLU A 610 25.54 -23.46 -15.08
CA GLU A 610 26.43 -24.44 -15.68
C GLU A 610 25.85 -25.85 -15.48
N VAL A 611 25.76 -26.61 -16.57
CA VAL A 611 25.11 -27.92 -16.59
C VAL A 611 26.08 -28.95 -17.14
N ASP A 612 26.31 -30.02 -16.38
CA ASP A 612 27.09 -31.18 -16.83
C ASP A 612 26.17 -32.25 -17.41
N PHE A 613 26.36 -32.61 -18.69
CA PHE A 613 25.58 -33.65 -19.35
C PHE A 613 26.30 -35.01 -19.35
N PRO A 614 25.59 -36.12 -19.11
CA PRO A 614 26.15 -37.46 -19.20
C PRO A 614 26.32 -37.92 -20.66
N GLY A 615 27.45 -38.54 -21.00
CA GLY A 615 27.76 -39.09 -22.33
C GLY A 615 29.19 -39.63 -22.45
N ASP A 616 29.57 -40.18 -23.61
CA ASP A 616 30.92 -40.73 -23.89
C ASP A 616 32.03 -39.67 -23.79
N GLN A 617 31.70 -38.41 -24.04
CA GLN A 617 32.49 -37.24 -23.69
C GLN A 617 31.62 -36.35 -22.81
N GLN A 618 31.94 -36.29 -21.51
CA GLN A 618 31.28 -35.37 -20.59
C GLN A 618 31.50 -33.94 -21.07
N HIS A 619 30.42 -33.23 -21.37
CA HIS A 619 30.47 -31.82 -21.77
C HIS A 619 29.66 -30.96 -20.81
N THR A 620 30.15 -29.75 -20.57
CA THR A 620 29.48 -28.74 -19.74
C THR A 620 28.91 -27.68 -20.68
N GLU A 621 27.63 -27.35 -20.51
CA GLU A 621 26.97 -26.23 -21.19
C GLU A 621 26.78 -25.07 -20.21
N LYS A 622 26.93 -23.84 -20.68
CA LYS A 622 26.57 -22.63 -19.90
C LYS A 622 25.27 -22.07 -20.44
N HIS A 623 24.22 -22.13 -19.63
CA HIS A 623 22.89 -21.59 -19.95
C HIS A 623 22.78 -20.21 -19.31
N ILE A 624 22.42 -19.22 -20.13
CA ILE A 624 22.35 -17.81 -19.74
C ILE A 624 20.94 -17.31 -20.03
N ALA A 625 20.35 -16.60 -19.07
CA ALA A 625 19.08 -15.92 -19.25
C ALA A 625 19.19 -14.49 -18.73
N THR A 626 18.84 -13.51 -19.56
CA THR A 626 18.95 -12.07 -19.23
C THR A 626 17.64 -11.35 -19.52
N LEU A 627 17.14 -10.61 -18.53
CA LEU A 627 16.09 -9.62 -18.68
C LEU A 627 16.71 -8.23 -18.46
N LEU A 628 16.56 -7.36 -19.46
CA LEU A 628 16.95 -5.96 -19.39
C LEU A 628 15.76 -5.09 -19.81
N GLU A 629 15.16 -4.41 -18.84
CA GLU A 629 13.98 -3.54 -19.05
C GLU A 629 14.29 -2.12 -18.59
N PHE A 630 13.77 -1.13 -19.32
CA PHE A 630 13.86 0.30 -18.99
C PHE A 630 12.48 0.86 -18.67
N GLY A 631 12.43 1.90 -17.83
CA GLY A 631 11.20 2.63 -17.58
C GLY A 631 10.59 3.17 -18.88
N LYS A 632 9.26 3.14 -18.98
CA LYS A 632 8.53 3.58 -20.18
C LYS A 632 7.86 4.92 -19.91
N THR A 633 8.00 5.86 -20.84
CA THR A 633 7.33 7.16 -20.78
C THR A 633 6.22 7.19 -21.83
N GLU A 634 4.97 7.27 -21.37
CA GLU A 634 3.78 7.38 -22.22
C GLU A 634 3.02 8.65 -21.85
N ASN A 635 2.73 9.52 -22.83
CA ASN A 635 1.97 10.76 -22.63
C ASN A 635 2.49 11.67 -21.50
N GLY A 636 3.80 11.67 -21.25
CA GLY A 636 4.43 12.45 -20.18
C GLY A 636 4.47 11.76 -18.81
N ASN A 637 3.83 10.59 -18.65
CA ASN A 637 3.89 9.80 -17.44
C ASN A 637 4.95 8.69 -17.58
N THR A 638 5.93 8.70 -16.67
CA THR A 638 7.01 7.71 -16.65
C THR A 638 6.67 6.58 -15.68
N ILE A 639 6.45 5.38 -16.22
CA ILE A 639 6.30 4.15 -15.45
C ILE A 639 7.67 3.48 -15.34
N THR A 640 8.12 3.26 -14.11
CA THR A 640 9.44 2.66 -13.85
C THR A 640 9.51 1.19 -14.30
N ALA A 641 10.69 0.74 -14.74
CA ALA A 641 10.98 -0.67 -15.01
C ALA A 641 10.68 -1.55 -13.80
N MET A 642 10.99 -1.06 -12.58
CA MET A 642 10.65 -1.75 -11.34
C MET A 642 9.13 -1.94 -11.18
N ALA A 643 8.33 -0.90 -11.44
CA ALA A 643 6.88 -1.00 -11.38
C ALA A 643 6.33 -2.00 -12.42
N LEU A 644 6.86 -2.00 -13.64
CA LEU A 644 6.46 -2.93 -14.70
C LEU A 644 6.81 -4.38 -14.32
N THR A 645 8.07 -4.63 -13.95
CA THR A 645 8.58 -5.97 -13.66
C THR A 645 8.04 -6.58 -12.36
N VAL A 646 7.36 -5.80 -11.51
CA VAL A 646 6.68 -6.31 -10.31
C VAL A 646 5.16 -6.38 -10.52
N GLY A 647 4.54 -5.32 -11.02
CA GLY A 647 3.09 -5.24 -11.18
C GLY A 647 2.55 -6.16 -12.27
N ILE A 648 3.27 -6.29 -13.39
CA ILE A 648 2.81 -7.13 -14.50
C ILE A 648 2.82 -8.62 -14.13
N PRO A 649 3.88 -9.20 -13.54
CA PRO A 649 3.81 -10.58 -13.05
C PRO A 649 2.68 -10.83 -12.05
N ALA A 650 2.41 -9.91 -11.12
CA ALA A 650 1.31 -10.05 -10.17
C ALA A 650 -0.06 -10.11 -10.88
N ALA A 651 -0.30 -9.22 -11.85
CA ALA A 651 -1.49 -9.25 -12.68
C ALA A 651 -1.59 -10.54 -13.52
N ILE A 652 -0.47 -11.01 -14.09
CA ILE A 652 -0.43 -12.29 -14.81
C ILE A 652 -0.81 -13.44 -13.88
N GLY A 653 -0.30 -13.48 -12.65
CA GLY A 653 -0.68 -14.48 -11.65
C GLY A 653 -2.19 -14.53 -11.41
N ALA A 654 -2.83 -13.36 -11.31
CA ALA A 654 -4.29 -13.28 -11.18
C ALA A 654 -5.00 -13.79 -12.44
N LEU A 655 -4.54 -13.42 -13.64
CA LEU A 655 -5.10 -13.88 -14.91
C LEU A 655 -4.97 -15.41 -15.08
N LEU A 656 -3.86 -16.02 -14.65
CA LEU A 656 -3.67 -17.46 -14.70
C LEU A 656 -4.64 -18.21 -13.78
N ILE A 657 -4.96 -17.62 -12.62
CA ILE A 657 -5.96 -18.17 -11.69
C ILE A 657 -7.36 -18.01 -12.29
N LEU A 658 -7.72 -16.81 -12.77
CA LEU A 658 -9.02 -16.53 -13.37
C LEU A 658 -9.29 -17.37 -14.63
N GLY A 659 -8.26 -17.57 -15.46
CA GLY A 659 -8.31 -18.46 -16.62
C GLY A 659 -8.16 -19.95 -16.31
N ASN A 660 -8.20 -20.33 -15.02
CA ASN A 660 -8.12 -21.71 -14.54
C ASN A 660 -6.91 -22.50 -15.10
N LYS A 661 -5.81 -21.81 -15.41
CA LYS A 661 -4.56 -22.41 -15.88
C LYS A 661 -3.75 -23.00 -14.72
N ILE A 662 -3.92 -22.45 -13.52
CA ILE A 662 -3.36 -23.00 -12.28
C ILE A 662 -4.42 -23.87 -11.60
N LYS A 663 -4.20 -25.19 -11.64
CA LYS A 663 -5.14 -26.18 -11.07
C LYS A 663 -4.76 -26.53 -9.64
N THR A 664 -3.48 -26.45 -9.29
CA THR A 664 -3.00 -26.73 -7.95
C THR A 664 -3.56 -25.74 -6.93
N ARG A 665 -3.99 -26.26 -5.77
CA ARG A 665 -4.49 -25.51 -4.62
C ARG A 665 -3.46 -25.53 -3.50
N GLY A 666 -3.57 -24.58 -2.56
CA GLY A 666 -2.57 -24.38 -1.51
C GLY A 666 -1.76 -23.10 -1.70
N VAL A 667 -0.62 -23.04 -1.03
CA VAL A 667 0.34 -21.94 -1.08
C VAL A 667 1.41 -22.26 -2.12
N LEU A 668 1.42 -21.49 -3.21
CA LEU A 668 2.26 -21.72 -4.37
C LEU A 668 3.28 -20.60 -4.57
N ARG A 669 4.32 -20.94 -5.35
CA ARG A 669 5.34 -20.05 -5.88
C ARG A 669 5.46 -20.28 -7.40
N PRO A 670 6.00 -19.34 -8.18
CA PRO A 670 6.22 -19.53 -9.62
C PRO A 670 7.42 -20.41 -9.95
N ILE A 671 7.56 -21.53 -9.24
CA ILE A 671 8.56 -22.58 -9.49
C ILE A 671 7.94 -23.81 -10.18
N LEU A 672 6.61 -23.91 -10.17
CA LEU A 672 5.88 -24.99 -10.82
C LEU A 672 5.71 -24.68 -12.33
N PRO A 673 5.91 -25.66 -13.23
CA PRO A 673 5.74 -25.47 -14.67
C PRO A 673 4.37 -24.93 -15.07
N GLU A 674 3.31 -25.34 -14.37
CA GLU A 674 1.95 -24.84 -14.61
C GLU A 674 1.81 -23.32 -14.39
N VAL A 675 2.70 -22.73 -13.59
CA VAL A 675 2.73 -21.29 -13.31
C VAL A 675 3.73 -20.59 -14.23
N TYR A 676 5.00 -21.00 -14.19
CA TYR A 676 6.06 -20.21 -14.83
C TYR A 676 6.04 -20.30 -16.36
N VAL A 677 5.63 -21.42 -16.95
CA VAL A 677 5.59 -21.56 -18.42
C VAL A 677 4.63 -20.55 -19.04
N PRO A 678 3.33 -20.56 -18.69
CA PRO A 678 2.40 -19.59 -19.26
C PRO A 678 2.72 -18.15 -18.80
N ALA A 679 3.26 -17.95 -17.60
CA ALA A 679 3.65 -16.61 -17.15
C ALA A 679 4.77 -16.01 -18.01
N LEU A 680 5.82 -16.78 -18.33
CA LEU A 680 6.92 -16.33 -19.20
C LEU A 680 6.45 -16.03 -20.62
N ASP A 681 5.57 -16.88 -21.17
CA ASP A 681 5.00 -16.67 -22.51
C ASP A 681 4.21 -15.36 -22.57
N ILE A 682 3.38 -15.09 -21.55
CA ILE A 682 2.64 -13.83 -21.43
C ILE A 682 3.59 -12.64 -21.25
N LEU A 683 4.63 -12.76 -20.42
CA LEU A 683 5.62 -11.69 -20.24
C LEU A 683 6.32 -11.32 -21.56
N GLN A 684 6.74 -12.32 -22.35
CA GLN A 684 7.31 -12.10 -23.67
C GLN A 684 6.30 -11.44 -24.63
N ALA A 685 5.06 -11.92 -24.63
CA ALA A 685 4.02 -11.37 -25.51
C ALA A 685 3.57 -9.95 -25.12
N TYR A 686 3.64 -9.61 -23.83
CA TYR A 686 3.48 -8.24 -23.33
C TYR A 686 4.62 -7.32 -23.79
N GLY A 687 5.80 -7.88 -24.07
CA GLY A 687 6.94 -7.18 -24.67
C GLY A 687 8.21 -7.14 -23.80
N PHE A 688 8.29 -7.93 -22.71
CA PHE A 688 9.53 -8.06 -21.95
C PHE A 688 10.59 -8.80 -22.77
N LYS A 689 11.79 -8.23 -22.86
CA LYS A 689 12.91 -8.82 -23.61
C LYS A 689 13.69 -9.80 -22.74
N LEU A 690 13.32 -11.07 -22.84
CA LEU A 690 14.00 -12.20 -22.22
C LEU A 690 14.95 -12.82 -23.24
N ILE A 691 16.26 -12.66 -23.04
CA ILE A 691 17.31 -13.19 -23.91
C ILE A 691 17.84 -14.47 -23.28
N GLU A 692 17.74 -15.59 -24.00
CA GLU A 692 18.26 -16.90 -23.60
C GLU A 692 19.40 -17.32 -24.54
N LYS A 693 20.47 -17.90 -23.97
CA LYS A 693 21.63 -18.38 -24.71
C LYS A 693 22.19 -19.64 -24.07
N THR A 694 22.69 -20.55 -24.91
CA THR A 694 23.44 -21.74 -24.47
C THR A 694 24.80 -21.70 -25.15
N GLU A 695 25.86 -21.79 -24.36
CA GLU A 695 27.27 -21.82 -24.79
C GLU A 695 27.92 -23.17 -24.51
#